data_AF-A0A1E4IKQ4-F1
#
_entry.id   AF-A0A1E4IKQ4-F1
#
_cell.length_a   1.000
_cell.length_b   1.000
_cell.length_c   1.000
_cell.angle_alpha   90.00
_cell.angle_beta   90.00
_cell.angle_gamma   90.00
#
_symmetry.space_group_name_H-M   'P 1'
#
loop_
_entity.id
_entity.type
_entity.pdbx_description
1 polymer ?
#
loop_
_entity_poly.entity_id
_entity_poly.type
_entity_poly.pdbx_seq_one_letter_code
_entity_poly.pdbx_strand_id
1 'polypeptide(L)'
;MALLPALLGIALAQGLGGSAWADSGHGADTVLANTLTPQGTIPGRERDPDGLGLAENTRTPTGLLHVDPWQVPEWSKGASGWLTRGGVEFGGLSIGGDRKAAKFGEYKSPKSGLVLSNAWLEAERPQDAIFFDLNAGSLGRHDQYLGVSGGRYNAWKLSAFYNETDHLFTTRYRSLWSGVGSARLTLNPPLVAGPTAPATAASNDLAIGEAALATPYGALSMLRQKGGLRLDLRLNEDWRAFATLTSEKRQGARPFAMVMGGGGGTGGLEIPESIDYDTHDLLAGVQWHRGHTSLNVQASASLFRNNVGTMTVDNPMLLPPANGLTSFPQGVIDLYPDNDAYNLKAEFAHAMPEWARARFTALVSATSTRQNDALIPSTPYAGVMVGGIAGGAWDTTASLSRQNAGARIDTRLADIGLALSPLNDLDLKAKLRHYDTDNDTRYWACNPLTGQWGRLTNDGSGSSIAVPNVTPGNNPPGTSATAFNDVMCNLEALKALNLVPAAGTVNIATVPYAYSQTNAGLSADYRLAHSQNMTLAYERETFRREHRERDKTWEDRVKVGYVNRALTGGTLRVSLEHGRRRGSTYVADPYDEFFSASFGPTPTAVGTNVSSWIHVNDLHRKFDLSDRDQTALNLRYNHALRDDLDLMLTAQSKEQKYPSAQYGRSGRQRQHTATLDLNWQPAPETSVYGYLATQRSTMFQRGLQQNACVLGTTYYFYSDGSISALAAPTAAQAAAGITVVGNSGPVTAANFLTLCGSASATSPLYATGRTWTADQKDRSNSLGIGAQHDFGRVRTDVNANWTRGRTSLAYTYDPVALGLLTSGAPTPAQQTIVGLIGSGVPDMIYEQTSLDASFLIPVNARTTVRLLLRHEAGRIRDWHYDGVAENPTPSTNQQTYLDAGPQSYDVTSVGVFLQLSW
;
A
#
# COMPACT_ATOMS: atom_id res chain seq x y z
N MET A 1 -0.38 7.83 4.33
CA MET A 1 -1.10 7.11 5.41
C MET A 1 -2.50 7.72 5.68
N ALA A 2 -3.20 8.19 4.63
CA ALA A 2 -4.46 8.95 4.72
C ALA A 2 -5.74 8.12 4.47
N LEU A 3 -5.63 6.79 4.35
CA LEU A 3 -6.74 5.88 4.05
C LEU A 3 -7.58 5.47 5.28
N LEU A 4 -7.08 5.69 6.50
CA LEU A 4 -7.78 5.30 7.73
C LEU A 4 -9.11 6.04 8.00
N PRO A 5 -9.26 7.35 7.78
CA PRO A 5 -10.54 8.02 7.98
C PRO A 5 -11.62 7.56 6.99
N ALA A 6 -11.24 7.24 5.74
CA ALA A 6 -12.15 6.64 4.77
C ALA A 6 -12.60 5.23 5.21
N LEU A 7 -11.71 4.44 5.82
CA LEU A 7 -12.03 3.12 6.37
C LEU A 7 -12.98 3.18 7.58
N LEU A 8 -12.96 4.26 8.38
CA LEU A 8 -13.92 4.48 9.47
C LEU A 8 -15.32 4.83 8.95
N GLY A 9 -15.41 5.65 7.90
CA GLY A 9 -16.68 5.92 7.19
C GLY A 9 -17.24 4.67 6.50
N ILE A 10 -16.36 3.85 5.90
CA ILE A 10 -16.74 2.56 5.28
C ILE A 10 -17.16 1.54 6.33
N ALA A 11 -16.51 1.48 7.49
CA ALA A 11 -16.88 0.56 8.57
C ALA A 11 -18.26 0.87 9.19
N LEU A 12 -18.67 2.15 9.20
CA LEU A 12 -20.00 2.57 9.63
C LEU A 12 -21.04 2.40 8.51
N ALA A 13 -20.67 2.62 7.25
CA ALA A 13 -21.53 2.30 6.10
C ALA A 13 -21.75 0.77 5.92
N GLN A 14 -20.80 -0.07 6.35
CA GLN A 14 -20.96 -1.52 6.42
C GLN A 14 -22.03 -1.96 7.43
N GLY A 15 -22.45 -1.09 8.36
CA GLY A 15 -23.61 -1.35 9.22
C GLY A 15 -24.94 -1.35 8.47
N LEU A 16 -24.98 -0.82 7.24
CA LEU A 16 -26.16 -0.71 6.39
C LEU A 16 -26.04 -1.51 5.09
N GLY A 17 -24.89 -2.12 4.80
CA GLY A 17 -24.71 -3.06 3.69
C GLY A 17 -25.11 -4.47 4.12
N GLY A 18 -25.83 -5.20 3.26
CA GLY A 18 -26.12 -6.61 3.51
C GLY A 18 -24.86 -7.37 3.92
N SER A 19 -25.00 -8.24 4.92
CA SER A 19 -23.90 -8.99 5.53
C SER A 19 -22.92 -9.49 4.47
N ALA A 20 -21.65 -9.11 4.59
CA ALA A 20 -20.59 -9.76 3.83
C ALA A 20 -20.66 -11.26 4.14
N TRP A 21 -21.01 -12.05 3.13
CA TRP A 21 -21.11 -13.49 3.28
C TRP A 21 -19.68 -14.00 3.48
N ALA A 22 -19.35 -14.42 4.70
CA ALA A 22 -18.08 -15.06 5.05
C ALA A 22 -18.04 -16.50 4.54
N ASP A 23 -18.41 -16.71 3.27
CA ASP A 23 -18.25 -17.96 2.57
C ASP A 23 -16.94 -17.89 1.78
N SER A 24 -15.99 -18.76 2.11
CA SER A 24 -14.70 -18.85 1.44
C SER A 24 -14.80 -19.21 -0.05
N GLY A 25 -15.96 -19.66 -0.52
CA GLY A 25 -16.27 -19.88 -1.93
C GLY A 25 -16.69 -18.62 -2.69
N HIS A 26 -17.05 -17.52 -2.00
CA HIS A 26 -17.38 -16.23 -2.63
C HIS A 26 -16.11 -15.35 -2.70
N GLY A 27 -15.69 -14.99 -3.93
CA GLY A 27 -14.61 -14.01 -4.13
C GLY A 27 -15.01 -12.61 -3.64
N ALA A 28 -14.05 -11.78 -3.24
CA ALA A 28 -14.25 -10.49 -2.58
C ALA A 28 -14.90 -9.37 -3.43
N ASP A 29 -15.36 -9.66 -4.66
CA ASP A 29 -15.57 -8.65 -5.71
C ASP A 29 -16.98 -8.62 -6.33
N THR A 30 -18.02 -9.14 -5.65
CA THR A 30 -19.39 -9.20 -6.21
C THR A 30 -20.34 -8.12 -5.67
N VAL A 31 -19.84 -7.10 -4.99
CA VAL A 31 -20.69 -6.00 -4.51
C VAL A 31 -21.00 -5.06 -5.69
N LEU A 32 -22.25 -5.07 -6.13
CA LEU A 32 -22.75 -4.25 -7.24
C LEU A 32 -23.47 -3.02 -6.67
N ALA A 33 -22.75 -1.92 -6.53
CA ALA A 33 -23.23 -0.67 -5.97
C ALA A 33 -22.41 0.52 -6.47
N ASN A 34 -22.91 1.74 -6.26
CA ASN A 34 -22.17 2.97 -6.55
C ASN A 34 -22.63 4.13 -5.64
N THR A 35 -22.16 5.34 -5.92
CA THR A 35 -22.45 6.50 -5.06
C THR A 35 -23.89 6.99 -5.08
N LEU A 36 -24.65 6.75 -6.15
CA LEU A 36 -26.08 7.05 -6.20
C LEU A 36 -26.92 5.98 -5.50
N THR A 37 -26.43 4.73 -5.49
CA THR A 37 -27.08 3.57 -4.88
C THR A 37 -26.07 2.76 -4.04
N PRO A 38 -25.69 3.26 -2.84
CA PRO A 38 -24.64 2.63 -2.02
C PRO A 38 -24.98 1.21 -1.55
N GLN A 39 -26.27 0.86 -1.50
CA GLN A 39 -26.75 -0.46 -1.11
C GLN A 39 -26.99 -1.41 -2.31
N GLY A 40 -26.72 -0.98 -3.55
CA GLY A 40 -26.96 -1.79 -4.76
C GLY A 40 -28.43 -2.11 -5.07
N THR A 41 -29.36 -1.63 -4.23
CA THR A 41 -30.82 -1.70 -4.36
C THR A 41 -31.44 -0.46 -3.71
N ILE A 42 -32.69 -0.10 -4.06
CA ILE A 42 -33.31 1.16 -3.62
C ILE A 42 -34.00 1.00 -2.24
N PRO A 43 -33.83 1.95 -1.32
CA PRO A 43 -34.47 2.01 0.01
C PRO A 43 -35.90 2.59 0.02
N GLY A 44 -36.60 2.59 -1.12
CA GLY A 44 -37.97 3.11 -1.27
C GLY A 44 -39.05 2.13 -0.81
N ARG A 45 -38.70 1.08 -0.06
CA ARG A 45 -39.66 0.15 0.53
C ARG A 45 -40.34 0.88 1.69
N GLU A 46 -41.67 0.78 1.78
CA GLU A 46 -42.38 1.13 3.00
C GLU A 46 -41.83 0.25 4.14
N ARG A 47 -41.89 0.71 5.40
CA ARG A 47 -41.63 -0.19 6.53
C ARG A 47 -42.81 -1.14 6.66
N ASP A 48 -42.56 -2.37 7.09
CA ASP A 48 -43.64 -3.34 7.28
C ASP A 48 -44.58 -2.81 8.38
N PRO A 49 -45.83 -2.42 8.07
CA PRO A 49 -46.76 -1.90 9.06
C PRO A 49 -47.13 -2.96 10.12
N ASP A 50 -46.94 -4.24 9.81
CA ASP A 50 -47.16 -5.39 10.70
C ASP A 50 -45.85 -5.94 11.29
N GLY A 51 -44.70 -5.30 11.01
CA GLY A 51 -43.35 -5.83 11.21
C GLY A 51 -43.16 -6.48 12.58
N LEU A 52 -42.64 -7.71 12.62
CA LEU A 52 -42.30 -8.53 13.82
C LEU A 52 -42.91 -8.07 15.17
N GLY A 53 -44.23 -7.86 15.22
CA GLY A 53 -44.95 -7.50 16.44
C GLY A 53 -44.70 -6.07 16.96
N LEU A 54 -45.72 -5.54 17.65
CA LEU A 54 -45.91 -4.21 18.25
C LEU A 54 -44.83 -3.72 19.26
N ALA A 55 -43.57 -4.12 19.16
CA ALA A 55 -42.54 -3.75 20.13
C ALA A 55 -41.78 -2.50 19.69
N GLU A 56 -42.12 -1.37 20.30
CA GLU A 56 -41.36 -0.12 20.25
C GLU A 56 -39.95 -0.35 20.87
N ASN A 57 -38.90 0.18 20.24
CA ASN A 57 -37.53 0.15 20.78
C ASN A 57 -36.92 -1.24 21.02
N THR A 58 -37.17 -2.21 20.12
CA THR A 58 -36.54 -3.54 20.22
C THR A 58 -35.02 -3.47 20.10
N ARG A 59 -34.32 -4.40 20.76
CA ARG A 59 -32.85 -4.37 20.91
C ARG A 59 -32.17 -5.66 20.50
N THR A 60 -31.04 -5.53 19.81
CA THR A 60 -30.10 -6.62 19.51
C THR A 60 -29.62 -7.29 20.82
N PRO A 61 -29.11 -8.53 20.75
CA PRO A 61 -28.49 -9.19 21.91
C PRO A 61 -27.32 -8.42 22.54
N THR A 62 -26.78 -7.42 21.84
CA THR A 62 -25.72 -6.52 22.32
C THR A 62 -26.26 -5.19 22.89
N GLY A 63 -27.57 -5.05 22.98
CA GLY A 63 -28.26 -3.90 23.54
C GLY A 63 -28.44 -2.72 22.59
N LEU A 64 -28.14 -2.85 21.30
CA LEU A 64 -28.38 -1.78 20.31
C LEU A 64 -29.81 -1.83 19.78
N LEU A 65 -30.45 -0.69 19.58
CA LEU A 65 -31.75 -0.59 18.91
C LEU A 65 -31.76 -1.29 17.54
N HIS A 66 -32.82 -2.05 17.28
CA HIS A 66 -33.08 -2.65 15.98
C HIS A 66 -33.62 -1.61 15.01
N VAL A 67 -33.32 -1.79 13.73
CA VAL A 67 -33.95 -1.03 12.65
C VAL A 67 -35.22 -1.78 12.25
N ASP A 68 -36.36 -1.09 12.15
CA ASP A 68 -37.62 -1.77 11.76
C ASP A 68 -37.50 -2.37 10.35
N PRO A 69 -38.07 -3.58 10.15
CA PRO A 69 -38.00 -4.27 8.87
C PRO A 69 -38.74 -3.52 7.76
N TRP A 70 -38.26 -3.69 6.54
CA TRP A 70 -38.90 -3.18 5.34
C TRP A 70 -40.07 -4.07 4.91
N GLN A 71 -41.16 -3.45 4.48
CA GLN A 71 -42.26 -4.13 3.82
C GLN A 71 -41.72 -4.84 2.57
N VAL A 72 -42.09 -6.10 2.45
CA VAL A 72 -41.70 -6.93 1.31
C VAL A 72 -42.67 -6.62 0.16
N PRO A 73 -42.18 -6.18 -1.03
CA PRO A 73 -43.06 -5.93 -2.16
C PRO A 73 -43.81 -7.20 -2.57
N GLU A 74 -45.11 -7.06 -2.81
CA GLU A 74 -45.99 -8.15 -3.24
C GLU A 74 -45.58 -8.69 -4.62
N TRP A 75 -45.85 -9.97 -4.85
CA TRP A 75 -45.59 -10.63 -6.13
C TRP A 75 -46.73 -10.41 -7.11
N SER A 76 -46.41 -9.91 -8.30
CA SER A 76 -47.33 -9.92 -9.44
C SER A 76 -47.40 -11.33 -10.06
N LYS A 77 -48.59 -11.91 -10.13
CA LYS A 77 -48.82 -13.27 -10.67
C LYS A 77 -49.20 -13.26 -12.14
N GLY A 78 -48.36 -13.83 -13.00
CA GLY A 78 -48.61 -14.00 -14.43
C GLY A 78 -49.41 -15.26 -14.77
N ALA A 79 -50.05 -15.27 -15.94
CA ALA A 79 -50.84 -16.41 -16.45
C ALA A 79 -50.03 -17.70 -16.66
N SER A 80 -48.71 -17.57 -16.84
CA SER A 80 -47.75 -18.66 -17.03
C SER A 80 -47.19 -19.24 -15.72
N GLY A 81 -47.74 -18.83 -14.56
CA GLY A 81 -47.31 -19.32 -13.23
C GLY A 81 -46.07 -18.64 -12.66
N TRP A 82 -45.50 -17.67 -13.37
CA TRP A 82 -44.43 -16.80 -12.86
C TRP A 82 -44.98 -15.79 -11.86
N LEU A 83 -44.27 -15.66 -10.75
CA LEU A 83 -44.34 -14.56 -9.82
C LEU A 83 -43.22 -13.60 -10.18
N THR A 84 -43.54 -12.32 -10.37
CA THR A 84 -42.54 -11.29 -10.68
C THR A 84 -42.72 -10.10 -9.77
N ARG A 85 -41.62 -9.47 -9.36
CA ARG A 85 -41.64 -8.14 -8.76
C ARG A 85 -40.40 -7.39 -9.18
N GLY A 86 -40.49 -6.08 -9.30
CA GLY A 86 -39.37 -5.30 -9.77
C GLY A 86 -39.52 -3.82 -9.51
N GLY A 87 -38.47 -3.08 -9.82
CA GLY A 87 -38.52 -1.64 -9.80
C GLY A 87 -37.41 -0.98 -10.59
N VAL A 88 -37.69 0.22 -11.06
CA VAL A 88 -36.76 1.05 -11.81
C VAL A 88 -36.80 2.47 -11.27
N GLU A 89 -35.62 3.07 -11.06
CA GLU A 89 -35.43 4.47 -10.71
C GLU A 89 -34.62 5.16 -11.80
N PHE A 90 -35.20 6.21 -12.37
CA PHE A 90 -34.55 7.06 -13.35
C PHE A 90 -34.83 8.53 -13.04
N GLY A 91 -33.93 9.42 -13.42
CA GLY A 91 -34.06 10.82 -13.06
C GLY A 91 -32.99 11.71 -13.65
N GLY A 92 -33.02 12.98 -13.25
CA GLY A 92 -32.03 13.98 -13.61
C GLY A 92 -31.14 14.32 -12.42
N LEU A 93 -29.85 14.45 -12.68
CA LEU A 93 -28.86 14.95 -11.72
C LEU A 93 -28.26 16.27 -12.23
N SER A 94 -28.12 17.25 -11.35
CA SER A 94 -27.40 18.51 -11.60
C SER A 94 -26.27 18.65 -10.60
N ILE A 95 -25.04 18.78 -11.09
CA ILE A 95 -23.84 18.92 -10.29
C ILE A 95 -23.16 20.25 -10.62
N GLY A 96 -23.03 21.12 -9.62
CA GLY A 96 -22.37 22.44 -9.70
C GLY A 96 -21.10 22.52 -8.84
N GLY A 97 -20.41 23.65 -8.90
CA GLY A 97 -19.15 23.86 -8.16
C GLY A 97 -17.94 23.17 -8.80
N ASP A 98 -16.97 22.80 -7.99
CA ASP A 98 -15.65 22.27 -8.38
C ASP A 98 -15.69 20.78 -8.78
N ARG A 99 -16.70 20.37 -9.55
CA ARG A 99 -16.98 18.97 -9.90
C ARG A 99 -15.86 18.23 -10.67
N LYS A 100 -14.85 18.97 -11.14
CA LYS A 100 -13.67 18.42 -11.83
C LYS A 100 -12.47 18.19 -10.89
N ALA A 101 -12.59 18.51 -9.59
CA ALA A 101 -11.54 18.23 -8.64
C ALA A 101 -11.31 16.71 -8.55
N ALA A 102 -10.08 16.25 -8.76
CA ALA A 102 -9.75 14.83 -8.80
C ALA A 102 -10.22 14.08 -7.54
N LYS A 103 -10.01 14.69 -6.36
CA LYS A 103 -10.39 14.09 -5.09
C LYS A 103 -11.91 13.93 -4.91
N PHE A 104 -12.72 14.81 -5.47
CA PHE A 104 -14.19 14.69 -5.46
C PHE A 104 -14.66 13.51 -6.33
N GLY A 105 -14.06 13.37 -7.51
CA GLY A 105 -14.37 12.34 -8.51
C GLY A 105 -13.68 10.98 -8.29
N GLU A 106 -12.79 10.85 -7.31
CA GLU A 106 -12.06 9.60 -7.06
C GLU A 106 -13.02 8.43 -6.77
N TYR A 107 -12.95 7.35 -7.58
CA TYR A 107 -13.85 6.18 -7.53
C TYR A 107 -15.31 6.47 -7.90
N LYS A 108 -15.60 7.59 -8.57
CA LYS A 108 -16.96 8.02 -8.94
C LYS A 108 -16.95 8.55 -10.36
N SER A 109 -18.10 8.50 -11.05
CA SER A 109 -18.24 9.13 -12.36
C SER A 109 -19.34 10.21 -12.35
N PRO A 110 -19.21 11.30 -11.56
CA PRO A 110 -20.27 12.30 -11.39
C PRO A 110 -20.57 13.03 -12.70
N LYS A 111 -21.78 12.88 -13.22
CA LYS A 111 -22.23 13.52 -14.46
C LYS A 111 -23.62 14.11 -14.31
N SER A 112 -23.79 15.39 -14.69
CA SER A 112 -25.10 16.01 -14.82
C SER A 112 -25.85 15.43 -16.03
N GLY A 113 -27.16 15.28 -15.91
CA GLY A 113 -28.04 14.78 -16.97
C GLY A 113 -28.95 13.66 -16.49
N LEU A 114 -29.57 12.97 -17.45
CA LEU A 114 -30.43 11.82 -17.18
C LEU A 114 -29.59 10.61 -16.76
N VAL A 115 -30.09 9.85 -15.79
CA VAL A 115 -29.46 8.62 -15.31
C VAL A 115 -30.51 7.59 -14.95
N LEU A 116 -30.26 6.34 -15.32
CA LEU A 116 -30.90 5.18 -14.73
C LEU A 116 -30.16 4.88 -13.42
N SER A 117 -30.68 5.38 -12.31
CA SER A 117 -30.03 5.29 -11.00
C SER A 117 -29.95 3.83 -10.55
N ASN A 118 -31.06 3.10 -10.70
CA ASN A 118 -31.14 1.68 -10.33
C ASN A 118 -32.28 0.97 -11.08
N ALA A 119 -32.11 -0.31 -11.35
CA ALA A 119 -33.13 -1.22 -11.83
C ALA A 119 -32.95 -2.58 -11.15
N TRP A 120 -34.04 -3.22 -10.74
CA TRP A 120 -34.02 -4.56 -10.20
C TRP A 120 -35.27 -5.34 -10.62
N LEU A 121 -35.12 -6.65 -10.77
CA LEU A 121 -36.21 -7.57 -11.11
C LEU A 121 -35.94 -8.90 -10.43
N GLU A 122 -36.95 -9.43 -9.76
CA GLU A 122 -36.97 -10.77 -9.21
C GLU A 122 -38.15 -11.51 -9.84
N ALA A 123 -37.91 -12.73 -10.29
CA ALA A 123 -38.91 -13.58 -10.90
C ALA A 123 -38.73 -15.02 -10.44
N GLU A 124 -39.81 -15.68 -10.05
CA GLU A 124 -39.78 -17.09 -9.68
C GLU A 124 -40.99 -17.85 -10.23
N ARG A 125 -40.79 -19.13 -10.54
CA ARG A 125 -41.85 -20.06 -10.88
C ARG A 125 -41.89 -21.17 -9.84
N PRO A 126 -42.75 -21.06 -8.82
CA PRO A 126 -42.77 -21.99 -7.69
C PRO A 126 -42.95 -23.46 -8.09
N GLN A 127 -43.72 -23.73 -9.16
CA GLN A 127 -44.00 -25.09 -9.66
C GLN A 127 -42.72 -25.87 -10.00
N ASP A 128 -41.72 -25.20 -10.58
CA ASP A 128 -40.46 -25.81 -10.98
C ASP A 128 -39.29 -25.44 -10.07
N ALA A 129 -39.54 -24.56 -9.09
CA ALA A 129 -38.55 -23.92 -8.23
C ALA A 129 -37.48 -23.15 -9.02
N ILE A 130 -37.84 -22.57 -10.17
CA ILE A 130 -36.94 -21.78 -11.01
C ILE A 130 -37.00 -20.31 -10.57
N PHE A 131 -35.86 -19.63 -10.54
CA PHE A 131 -35.77 -18.21 -10.24
C PHE A 131 -34.85 -17.46 -11.21
N PHE A 132 -35.04 -16.15 -11.26
CA PHE A 132 -34.25 -15.19 -12.02
C PHE A 132 -34.22 -13.85 -11.29
N ASP A 133 -33.03 -13.32 -11.07
CA ASP A 133 -32.77 -12.03 -10.44
C ASP A 133 -31.91 -11.16 -11.36
N LEU A 134 -32.22 -9.87 -11.40
CA LEU A 134 -31.44 -8.86 -12.10
C LEU A 134 -31.31 -7.62 -11.21
N ASN A 135 -30.13 -7.02 -11.21
CA ASN A 135 -29.87 -5.73 -10.60
C ASN A 135 -28.91 -4.91 -11.48
N ALA A 136 -29.17 -3.62 -11.65
CA ALA A 136 -28.36 -2.74 -12.48
C ALA A 136 -28.43 -1.29 -11.97
N GLY A 137 -27.41 -0.49 -12.24
CA GLY A 137 -27.40 0.92 -11.84
C GLY A 137 -26.36 1.73 -12.58
N SER A 138 -26.62 3.03 -12.70
CA SER A 138 -25.79 4.02 -13.43
C SER A 138 -25.37 3.60 -14.84
N LEU A 139 -26.22 2.88 -15.58
CA LEU A 139 -25.88 2.37 -16.91
C LEU A 139 -25.37 3.48 -17.85
N GLY A 140 -24.26 3.20 -18.54
CA GLY A 140 -23.60 4.14 -19.45
C GLY A 140 -22.64 5.15 -18.77
N ARG A 141 -22.28 4.92 -17.50
CA ARG A 141 -21.29 5.69 -16.74
C ARG A 141 -20.13 4.79 -16.31
N HIS A 142 -19.01 5.40 -15.92
CA HIS A 142 -17.82 4.67 -15.43
C HIS A 142 -17.90 4.20 -13.97
N ASP A 143 -19.11 4.24 -13.41
CA ASP A 143 -19.50 3.67 -12.12
C ASP A 143 -20.77 2.79 -12.24
N GLN A 144 -20.97 2.23 -13.44
CA GLN A 144 -22.09 1.33 -13.74
C GLN A 144 -21.88 -0.06 -13.15
N TYR A 145 -22.99 -0.73 -12.87
CA TYR A 145 -23.01 -2.14 -12.50
C TYR A 145 -24.22 -2.86 -13.09
N LEU A 146 -24.05 -4.16 -13.34
CA LEU A 146 -25.07 -5.11 -13.77
C LEU A 146 -24.78 -6.46 -13.12
N GLY A 147 -25.82 -7.09 -12.57
CA GLY A 147 -25.80 -8.45 -12.06
C GLY A 147 -27.04 -9.17 -12.55
N VAL A 148 -26.85 -10.43 -12.93
CA VAL A 148 -27.93 -11.34 -13.30
C VAL A 148 -27.66 -12.66 -12.62
N SER A 149 -28.67 -13.26 -12.02
CA SER A 149 -28.57 -14.64 -11.54
C SER A 149 -29.83 -15.41 -11.84
N GLY A 150 -29.72 -16.70 -12.05
CA GLY A 150 -30.87 -17.54 -12.31
C GLY A 150 -30.53 -19.00 -12.15
N GLY A 151 -31.56 -19.81 -11.91
CA GLY A 151 -31.37 -21.23 -11.73
C GLY A 151 -32.58 -21.90 -11.12
N ARG A 152 -32.32 -23.02 -10.45
CA ARG A 152 -33.33 -23.79 -9.73
C ARG A 152 -32.94 -23.87 -8.27
N TYR A 153 -33.81 -23.37 -7.38
CA TYR A 153 -33.58 -23.37 -5.94
C TYR A 153 -33.16 -24.76 -5.47
N ASN A 154 -32.15 -24.81 -4.60
CA ASN A 154 -31.56 -26.04 -4.06
C ASN A 154 -30.95 -27.00 -5.09
N ALA A 155 -30.79 -26.64 -6.37
CA ALA A 155 -30.18 -27.50 -7.38
C ALA A 155 -28.98 -26.83 -8.06
N TRP A 156 -29.18 -25.69 -8.72
CA TRP A 156 -28.11 -24.96 -9.37
C TRP A 156 -28.41 -23.47 -9.48
N LYS A 157 -27.35 -22.66 -9.52
CA LYS A 157 -27.42 -21.21 -9.73
C LYS A 157 -26.30 -20.78 -10.67
N LEU A 158 -26.65 -20.06 -11.72
CA LEU A 158 -25.71 -19.35 -12.58
C LEU A 158 -25.81 -17.86 -12.24
N SER A 159 -24.67 -17.21 -12.02
CA SER A 159 -24.57 -15.77 -11.78
C SER A 159 -23.61 -15.15 -12.79
N ALA A 160 -23.95 -13.97 -13.29
CA ALA A 160 -23.12 -13.15 -14.15
C ALA A 160 -23.10 -11.73 -13.60
N PHE A 161 -21.97 -11.05 -13.70
CA PHE A 161 -21.88 -9.63 -13.33
C PHE A 161 -20.94 -8.85 -14.25
N TYR A 162 -21.13 -7.54 -14.26
CA TYR A 162 -20.26 -6.54 -14.87
C TYR A 162 -20.26 -5.27 -14.03
N ASN A 163 -19.11 -4.66 -13.78
CA ASN A 163 -19.02 -3.35 -13.16
C ASN A 163 -17.83 -2.54 -13.67
N GLU A 164 -17.94 -1.22 -13.53
CA GLU A 164 -16.89 -0.26 -13.83
C GLU A 164 -16.50 0.56 -12.59
N THR A 165 -15.25 0.95 -12.51
CA THR A 165 -14.75 1.87 -11.48
C THR A 165 -13.66 2.75 -12.06
N ASP A 166 -13.91 4.06 -12.12
CA ASP A 166 -12.92 5.06 -12.54
C ASP A 166 -12.06 5.52 -11.36
N HIS A 167 -10.74 5.44 -11.49
CA HIS A 167 -9.79 6.01 -10.54
C HIS A 167 -9.14 7.26 -11.15
N LEU A 168 -9.69 8.42 -10.80
CA LEU A 168 -9.14 9.72 -11.19
C LEU A 168 -7.99 10.12 -10.26
N PHE A 169 -6.74 10.02 -10.73
CA PHE A 169 -5.55 10.34 -9.93
C PHE A 169 -5.35 11.84 -9.76
N THR A 170 -5.43 12.59 -10.87
CA THR A 170 -5.24 14.03 -10.89
C THR A 170 -5.98 14.66 -12.06
N THR A 171 -6.35 15.94 -11.92
CA THR A 171 -6.83 16.83 -12.98
C THR A 171 -5.94 18.05 -13.17
N ARG A 172 -4.76 18.03 -12.53
CA ARG A 172 -3.73 19.08 -12.58
C ARG A 172 -2.40 18.56 -13.15
N TYR A 173 -2.48 17.67 -14.14
CA TYR A 173 -1.29 17.15 -14.81
C TYR A 173 -0.93 17.97 -16.06
N ARG A 174 0.33 18.37 -16.22
CA ARG A 174 0.85 19.08 -17.40
C ARG A 174 1.67 18.15 -18.28
N SER A 175 1.01 17.42 -19.18
CA SER A 175 1.71 16.44 -20.02
C SER A 175 2.60 17.11 -21.07
N LEU A 176 3.91 16.92 -20.93
CA LEU A 176 4.90 17.33 -21.93
C LEU A 176 4.94 16.37 -23.14
N TRP A 177 4.22 15.25 -23.09
CA TRP A 177 4.19 14.25 -24.15
C TRP A 177 2.80 14.06 -24.74
N SER A 178 2.81 13.63 -26.00
CA SER A 178 1.72 12.93 -26.67
C SER A 178 1.92 11.41 -26.53
N GLY A 179 0.86 10.63 -26.79
CA GLY A 179 0.92 9.17 -26.71
C GLY A 179 0.58 8.57 -25.33
N VAL A 180 0.00 9.37 -24.42
CA VAL A 180 -0.53 8.89 -23.12
C VAL A 180 -1.45 7.69 -23.33
N GLY A 181 -1.23 6.61 -22.59
CA GLY A 181 -1.96 5.34 -22.74
C GLY A 181 -1.36 4.38 -23.76
N SER A 182 -0.23 4.72 -24.38
CA SER A 182 0.52 3.84 -25.30
C SER A 182 1.92 3.49 -24.77
N ALA A 183 2.62 2.58 -25.45
CA ALA A 183 4.00 2.22 -25.17
C ALA A 183 5.03 3.30 -25.54
N ARG A 184 4.62 4.39 -26.21
CA ARG A 184 5.54 5.42 -26.70
C ARG A 184 5.05 6.82 -26.34
N LEU A 185 5.83 7.52 -25.52
CA LEU A 185 5.61 8.92 -25.20
C LEU A 185 6.55 9.80 -26.02
N THR A 186 5.99 10.71 -26.83
CA THR A 186 6.74 11.63 -27.70
C THR A 186 6.60 13.06 -27.24
N LEU A 187 7.69 13.82 -27.18
CA LEU A 187 7.66 15.20 -26.69
C LEU A 187 6.79 16.11 -27.56
N ASN A 188 6.03 17.00 -26.91
CA ASN A 188 5.28 18.04 -27.58
C ASN A 188 6.21 19.20 -27.96
N PRO A 189 6.05 19.82 -29.16
CA PRO A 189 6.80 21.03 -29.51
C PRO A 189 6.58 22.16 -28.48
N PRO A 190 7.59 23.01 -28.20
CA PRO A 190 8.87 23.12 -28.88
C PRO A 190 9.99 22.23 -28.30
N LEU A 191 9.69 21.35 -27.33
CA LEU A 191 10.70 20.48 -26.74
C LEU A 191 11.21 19.47 -27.77
N VAL A 192 12.51 19.17 -27.69
CA VAL A 192 13.18 18.20 -28.56
C VAL A 192 13.79 17.09 -27.72
N ALA A 193 13.70 15.87 -28.25
CA ALA A 193 14.31 14.69 -27.64
C ALA A 193 15.84 14.76 -27.77
N GLY A 194 16.55 14.55 -26.66
CA GLY A 194 18.02 14.48 -26.67
C GLY A 194 18.66 15.78 -27.13
N PRO A 195 18.41 16.91 -26.43
CA PRO A 195 19.02 18.19 -26.78
C PRO A 195 20.56 18.09 -26.80
N THR A 196 21.20 18.90 -27.64
CA THR A 196 22.66 18.99 -27.79
C THR A 196 23.13 20.44 -27.67
N ALA A 197 24.45 20.66 -27.59
CA ALA A 197 25.04 21.99 -27.64
C ALA A 197 24.50 22.82 -28.83
N PRO A 198 24.24 24.14 -28.67
CA PRO A 198 24.68 25.01 -27.58
C PRO A 198 23.78 25.00 -26.31
N ALA A 199 22.79 24.10 -26.21
CA ALA A 199 21.99 23.98 -24.99
C ALA A 199 22.86 23.61 -23.78
N THR A 200 22.49 24.14 -22.61
CA THR A 200 23.08 23.83 -21.31
C THR A 200 22.01 23.20 -20.41
N ALA A 201 22.42 22.54 -19.32
CA ALA A 201 21.48 21.99 -18.35
C ALA A 201 20.49 23.05 -17.85
N ALA A 202 21.00 24.24 -17.50
CA ALA A 202 20.20 25.35 -17.02
C ALA A 202 19.23 25.92 -18.07
N SER A 203 19.70 26.14 -19.31
CA SER A 203 18.81 26.66 -20.37
C SER A 203 17.73 25.65 -20.76
N ASN A 204 18.04 24.35 -20.65
CA ASN A 204 17.10 23.29 -20.95
C ASN A 204 16.04 23.11 -19.85
N ASP A 205 16.43 23.19 -18.57
CA ASP A 205 15.50 23.20 -17.45
C ASP A 205 14.51 24.37 -17.55
N LEU A 206 14.99 25.56 -17.93
CA LEU A 206 14.13 26.72 -18.21
C LEU A 206 13.13 26.43 -19.34
N ALA A 207 13.58 25.85 -20.45
CA ALA A 207 12.70 25.51 -21.57
C ALA A 207 11.64 24.46 -21.19
N ILE A 208 12.01 23.45 -20.40
CA ILE A 208 11.07 22.46 -19.85
C ILE A 208 10.05 23.15 -18.95
N GLY A 209 10.50 24.02 -18.04
CA GLY A 209 9.64 24.76 -17.13
C GLY A 209 8.65 25.67 -17.88
N GLU A 210 9.12 26.41 -18.89
CA GLU A 210 8.27 27.24 -19.76
C GLU A 210 7.24 26.40 -20.53
N ALA A 211 7.66 25.27 -21.10
CA ALA A 211 6.75 24.35 -21.80
C ALA A 211 5.71 23.75 -20.84
N ALA A 212 6.11 23.36 -19.63
CA ALA A 212 5.20 22.87 -18.60
C ALA A 212 4.19 23.95 -18.20
N LEU A 213 4.64 25.18 -17.94
CA LEU A 213 3.78 26.31 -17.59
C LEU A 213 2.80 26.68 -18.70
N ALA A 214 3.22 26.57 -19.96
CA ALA A 214 2.38 26.79 -21.14
C ALA A 214 1.39 25.63 -21.40
N THR A 215 1.65 24.44 -20.88
CA THR A 215 0.80 23.27 -21.04
C THR A 215 -0.45 23.38 -20.14
N PRO A 216 -1.68 23.28 -20.70
CA PRO A 216 -2.89 23.24 -19.90
C PRO A 216 -2.96 22.00 -19.01
N TYR A 217 -3.66 22.11 -17.88
CA TYR A 217 -3.93 20.95 -17.04
C TYR A 217 -4.84 19.93 -17.73
N GLY A 218 -4.44 18.66 -17.63
CA GLY A 218 -5.18 17.49 -18.07
C GLY A 218 -5.44 16.50 -16.94
N ALA A 219 -6.33 15.54 -17.20
CA ALA A 219 -6.66 14.47 -16.28
C ALA A 219 -5.85 13.21 -16.58
N LEU A 220 -5.36 12.55 -15.53
CA LEU A 220 -4.86 11.18 -15.60
C LEU A 220 -5.77 10.30 -14.75
N SER A 221 -6.34 9.26 -15.35
CA SER A 221 -7.22 8.31 -14.70
C SER A 221 -7.00 6.89 -15.21
N MET A 222 -7.52 5.91 -14.47
CA MET A 222 -7.55 4.51 -14.87
C MET A 222 -8.95 3.96 -14.69
N LEU A 223 -9.52 3.41 -15.77
CA LEU A 223 -10.80 2.73 -15.76
C LEU A 223 -10.58 1.24 -15.52
N ARG A 224 -11.21 0.72 -14.46
CA ARG A 224 -11.32 -0.71 -14.20
C ARG A 224 -12.67 -1.20 -14.71
N GLN A 225 -12.67 -2.20 -15.59
CA GLN A 225 -13.86 -2.89 -16.07
C GLN A 225 -13.74 -4.36 -15.68
N LYS A 226 -14.68 -4.88 -14.90
CA LYS A 226 -14.64 -6.28 -14.44
C LYS A 226 -15.94 -6.98 -14.75
N GLY A 227 -15.83 -8.17 -15.33
CA GLY A 227 -16.94 -9.07 -15.55
C GLY A 227 -16.65 -10.46 -15.02
N GLY A 228 -17.70 -11.22 -14.70
CA GLY A 228 -17.53 -12.57 -14.20
C GLY A 228 -18.74 -13.46 -14.35
N LEU A 229 -18.49 -14.76 -14.34
CA LEU A 229 -19.47 -15.83 -14.35
C LEU A 229 -19.21 -16.77 -13.16
N ARG A 230 -20.27 -17.22 -12.52
CA ARG A 230 -20.22 -18.22 -11.44
C ARG A 230 -21.32 -19.25 -11.61
N LEU A 231 -20.95 -20.52 -11.52
CA LEU A 231 -21.88 -21.64 -11.45
C LEU A 231 -21.76 -22.29 -10.07
N ASP A 232 -22.87 -22.43 -9.37
CA ASP A 232 -23.03 -23.21 -8.14
C ASP A 232 -23.93 -24.42 -8.42
N LEU A 233 -23.49 -25.61 -8.02
CA LEU A 233 -24.18 -26.88 -8.24
C LEU A 233 -24.34 -27.62 -6.91
N ARG A 234 -25.55 -28.09 -6.61
CA ARG A 234 -25.80 -29.10 -5.58
C ARG A 234 -25.88 -30.46 -6.26
N LEU A 235 -24.83 -31.27 -6.11
CA LEU A 235 -24.74 -32.59 -6.75
C LEU A 235 -25.64 -33.61 -6.05
N ASN A 236 -25.70 -33.56 -4.71
CA ASN A 236 -26.64 -34.30 -3.87
C ASN A 236 -26.78 -33.60 -2.50
N GLU A 237 -27.29 -34.28 -1.48
CA GLU A 237 -27.49 -33.69 -0.15
C GLU A 237 -26.19 -33.31 0.56
N ASP A 238 -25.12 -34.06 0.31
CA ASP A 238 -23.83 -33.89 0.98
C ASP A 238 -22.82 -33.10 0.13
N TRP A 239 -22.92 -33.16 -1.20
CA TRP A 239 -21.93 -32.60 -2.14
C TRP A 239 -22.43 -31.36 -2.87
N ARG A 240 -21.58 -30.32 -2.90
CA ARG A 240 -21.72 -29.11 -3.72
C ARG A 240 -20.46 -28.89 -4.55
N ALA A 241 -20.61 -28.29 -5.71
CA ALA A 241 -19.51 -27.89 -6.57
C ALA A 241 -19.72 -26.44 -7.03
N PHE A 242 -18.63 -25.73 -7.29
CA PHE A 242 -18.71 -24.39 -7.85
C PHE A 242 -17.55 -24.12 -8.81
N ALA A 243 -17.79 -23.23 -9.76
CA ALA A 243 -16.78 -22.69 -10.66
C ALA A 243 -17.02 -21.20 -10.87
N THR A 244 -15.96 -20.42 -10.91
CA THR A 244 -15.97 -18.96 -11.11
C THR A 244 -14.88 -18.58 -12.10
N LEU A 245 -15.23 -17.72 -13.05
CA LEU A 245 -14.33 -17.10 -14.00
C LEU A 245 -14.54 -15.58 -13.90
N THR A 246 -13.48 -14.81 -13.72
CA THR A 246 -13.55 -13.34 -13.81
C THR A 246 -12.50 -12.82 -14.77
N SER A 247 -12.84 -11.75 -15.47
CA SER A 247 -11.94 -11.01 -16.35
C SER A 247 -11.98 -9.54 -15.95
N GLU A 248 -10.81 -8.95 -15.77
CA GLU A 248 -10.64 -7.56 -15.36
C GLU A 248 -9.72 -6.83 -16.34
N LYS A 249 -10.22 -5.76 -16.95
CA LYS A 249 -9.45 -4.82 -17.75
C LYS A 249 -9.15 -3.58 -16.91
N ARG A 250 -7.90 -3.13 -16.88
CA ARG A 250 -7.52 -1.81 -16.37
C ARG A 250 -6.85 -1.03 -17.49
N GLN A 251 -7.40 0.13 -17.84
CA GLN A 251 -6.84 0.96 -18.91
C GLN A 251 -6.80 2.43 -18.51
N GLY A 252 -5.69 3.12 -18.84
CA GLY A 252 -5.55 4.54 -18.61
C GLY A 252 -4.10 4.95 -18.38
N ALA A 253 -3.88 5.96 -17.54
CA ALA A 253 -2.55 6.39 -17.14
C ALA A 253 -2.54 7.01 -15.74
N ARG A 254 -1.38 7.01 -15.09
CA ARG A 254 -1.18 7.66 -13.78
C ARG A 254 0.12 8.45 -13.74
N PRO A 255 0.25 9.45 -12.84
CA PRO A 255 1.54 10.10 -12.62
C PRO A 255 2.57 9.09 -12.11
N PHE A 256 3.78 9.14 -12.65
CA PHE A 256 4.87 8.22 -12.35
C PHE A 256 6.21 8.94 -12.43
N ALA A 257 7.14 8.63 -11.53
CA ALA A 257 8.47 9.24 -11.54
C ALA A 257 9.46 8.36 -12.30
N MET A 258 10.11 8.93 -13.31
CA MET A 258 11.20 8.29 -14.05
C MET A 258 12.49 9.08 -13.86
N VAL A 259 13.62 8.37 -13.78
CA VAL A 259 14.95 9.00 -13.69
C VAL A 259 15.68 8.74 -15.00
N MET A 260 15.98 9.81 -15.73
CA MET A 260 16.66 9.75 -17.03
C MET A 260 18.17 10.00 -16.91
N GLY A 261 18.63 10.76 -15.90
CA GLY A 261 20.03 11.17 -15.73
C GLY A 261 20.83 10.36 -14.71
N GLY A 262 22.14 10.20 -14.91
CA GLY A 262 23.04 9.51 -13.98
C GLY A 262 23.44 10.37 -12.76
N GLY A 263 23.56 9.72 -11.59
CA GLY A 263 24.01 10.34 -10.33
C GLY A 263 22.87 10.62 -9.35
N GLY A 264 23.00 10.17 -8.10
CA GLY A 264 21.92 10.23 -7.10
C GLY A 264 21.34 11.63 -6.91
N GLY A 265 20.08 11.83 -7.34
CA GLY A 265 19.28 13.02 -7.07
C GLY A 265 19.09 14.00 -8.23
N THR A 266 19.64 13.73 -9.42
CA THR A 266 19.45 14.53 -10.64
C THR A 266 18.58 13.79 -11.66
N GLY A 267 18.00 14.50 -12.64
CA GLY A 267 17.40 13.83 -13.80
C GLY A 267 16.01 13.24 -13.56
N GLY A 268 15.28 13.70 -12.53
CA GLY A 268 13.97 13.18 -12.14
C GLY A 268 12.85 13.88 -12.89
N LEU A 269 12.03 13.11 -13.58
CA LEU A 269 10.95 13.61 -14.42
C LEU A 269 9.66 12.84 -14.15
N GLU A 270 8.59 13.57 -13.87
CA GLU A 270 7.27 12.97 -13.80
C GLU A 270 6.74 12.70 -15.21
N ILE A 271 6.26 11.48 -15.46
CA ILE A 271 5.72 10.99 -16.73
C ILE A 271 4.35 10.37 -16.50
N PRO A 272 3.47 10.33 -17.53
CA PRO A 272 2.23 9.58 -17.46
C PRO A 272 2.50 8.10 -17.76
N GLU A 273 2.61 7.26 -16.73
CA GLU A 273 2.72 5.79 -16.90
C GLU A 273 1.42 5.26 -17.52
N SER A 274 1.53 4.70 -18.72
CA SER A 274 0.43 4.01 -19.41
C SER A 274 0.11 2.69 -18.71
N ILE A 275 -1.18 2.42 -18.53
CA ILE A 275 -1.72 1.21 -17.92
C ILE A 275 -2.63 0.52 -18.93
N ASP A 276 -2.35 -0.74 -19.26
CA ASP A 276 -3.21 -1.59 -20.06
C ASP A 276 -3.06 -3.05 -19.59
N TYR A 277 -3.85 -3.44 -18.59
CA TYR A 277 -3.77 -4.74 -17.95
C TYR A 277 -5.01 -5.58 -18.23
N ASP A 278 -4.81 -6.86 -18.49
CA ASP A 278 -5.82 -7.91 -18.49
C ASP A 278 -5.50 -8.91 -17.38
N THR A 279 -6.45 -9.14 -16.47
CA THR A 279 -6.32 -10.15 -15.42
C THR A 279 -7.47 -11.14 -15.50
N HIS A 280 -7.14 -12.42 -15.62
CA HIS A 280 -8.12 -13.51 -15.63
C HIS A 280 -7.95 -14.36 -14.38
N ASP A 281 -9.01 -14.49 -13.58
CA ASP A 281 -9.05 -15.37 -12.42
C ASP A 281 -10.00 -16.53 -12.66
N LEU A 282 -9.53 -17.74 -12.36
CA LEU A 282 -10.32 -18.96 -12.35
C LEU A 282 -10.32 -19.53 -10.94
N LEU A 283 -11.48 -19.98 -10.47
CA LEU A 283 -11.64 -20.66 -9.20
C LEU A 283 -12.64 -21.80 -9.37
N ALA A 284 -12.28 -23.01 -8.98
CA ALA A 284 -13.18 -24.15 -8.97
C ALA A 284 -13.01 -24.96 -7.69
N GLY A 285 -14.08 -25.56 -7.20
CA GLY A 285 -14.02 -26.35 -5.98
C GLY A 285 -15.21 -27.27 -5.76
N VAL A 286 -15.01 -28.17 -4.81
CA VAL A 286 -16.02 -29.09 -4.31
C VAL A 286 -16.07 -29.01 -2.79
N GLN A 287 -17.28 -29.09 -2.27
CA GLN A 287 -17.58 -29.07 -0.84
C GLN A 287 -18.38 -30.31 -0.51
N TRP A 288 -18.00 -30.97 0.58
CA TRP A 288 -18.70 -32.11 1.13
C TRP A 288 -19.03 -31.85 2.59
N HIS A 289 -20.26 -32.15 2.99
CA HIS A 289 -20.69 -32.06 4.38
C HIS A 289 -21.61 -33.23 4.72
N ARG A 290 -21.29 -33.98 5.77
CA ARG A 290 -22.17 -35.04 6.31
C ARG A 290 -22.00 -35.18 7.81
N GLY A 291 -23.11 -35.18 8.54
CA GLY A 291 -23.12 -35.32 9.99
C GLY A 291 -22.30 -34.21 10.68
N HIS A 292 -21.17 -34.58 11.27
CA HIS A 292 -20.26 -33.67 11.98
C HIS A 292 -18.99 -33.30 11.21
N THR A 293 -18.89 -33.69 9.94
CA THR A 293 -17.67 -33.54 9.13
C THR A 293 -17.93 -32.70 7.89
N SER A 294 -17.00 -31.80 7.58
CA SER A 294 -16.97 -31.05 6.32
C SER A 294 -15.58 -31.10 5.69
N LEU A 295 -15.53 -31.19 4.37
CA LEU A 295 -14.33 -31.13 3.54
C LEU A 295 -14.56 -30.16 2.38
N ASN A 296 -13.67 -29.20 2.18
CA ASN A 296 -13.66 -28.32 1.02
C ASN A 296 -12.33 -28.50 0.28
N VAL A 297 -12.37 -28.61 -1.04
CA VAL A 297 -11.19 -28.60 -1.90
C VAL A 297 -11.41 -27.59 -3.01
N GLN A 298 -10.46 -26.68 -3.20
CA GLN A 298 -10.52 -25.65 -4.24
C GLN A 298 -9.18 -25.51 -4.95
N ALA A 299 -9.23 -25.22 -6.23
CA ALA A 299 -8.10 -24.82 -7.05
C ALA A 299 -8.39 -23.45 -7.67
N SER A 300 -7.38 -22.58 -7.72
CA SER A 300 -7.48 -21.28 -8.39
C SER A 300 -6.26 -20.97 -9.25
N ALA A 301 -6.49 -20.18 -10.29
CA ALA A 301 -5.45 -19.61 -11.13
C ALA A 301 -5.72 -18.11 -11.32
N SER A 302 -4.67 -17.29 -11.32
CA SER A 302 -4.72 -15.87 -11.67
C SER A 302 -3.66 -15.60 -12.73
N LEU A 303 -4.07 -15.03 -13.86
CA LEU A 303 -3.22 -14.79 -15.03
C LEU A 303 -3.23 -13.30 -15.33
N PHE A 304 -2.11 -12.63 -15.09
CA PHE A 304 -1.93 -11.20 -15.32
C PHE A 304 -1.15 -10.95 -16.62
N ARG A 305 -1.71 -10.13 -17.50
CA ARG A 305 -1.09 -9.70 -18.76
C ARG A 305 -1.03 -8.18 -18.84
N ASN A 306 0.13 -7.64 -19.21
CA ASN A 306 0.34 -6.22 -19.43
C ASN A 306 0.61 -5.95 -20.91
N ASN A 307 -0.35 -5.34 -21.61
CA ASN A 307 -0.24 -5.05 -23.05
C ASN A 307 0.72 -3.88 -23.35
N VAL A 308 1.17 -3.17 -22.31
CA VAL A 308 2.26 -2.20 -22.37
C VAL A 308 3.38 -2.70 -21.45
N GLY A 309 4.05 -3.79 -21.85
CA GLY A 309 5.15 -4.39 -21.08
C GLY A 309 6.35 -3.44 -20.92
N THR A 310 6.62 -2.62 -21.92
CA THR A 310 7.72 -1.63 -21.91
C THR A 310 7.22 -0.27 -22.38
N MET A 311 7.72 0.80 -21.80
CA MET A 311 7.40 2.16 -22.23
C MET A 311 8.66 2.93 -22.61
N THR A 312 8.65 3.49 -23.82
CA THR A 312 9.72 4.34 -24.35
C THR A 312 9.31 5.81 -24.28
N VAL A 313 10.12 6.64 -23.64
CA VAL A 313 9.77 8.04 -23.34
C VAL A 313 10.83 8.96 -23.89
N ASP A 314 10.42 9.94 -24.71
CA ASP A 314 11.34 10.98 -25.17
C ASP A 314 11.89 11.78 -24.00
N ASN A 315 13.20 11.94 -23.98
CA ASN A 315 13.91 12.63 -22.92
C ASN A 315 14.13 14.10 -23.31
N PRO A 316 13.46 15.06 -22.63
CA PRO A 316 13.67 16.48 -22.91
C PRO A 316 14.96 17.01 -22.30
N MET A 317 15.68 16.21 -21.50
CA MET A 317 16.76 16.66 -20.64
C MET A 317 18.12 16.59 -21.33
N LEU A 318 18.95 17.61 -21.12
CA LEU A 318 20.36 17.55 -21.51
C LEU A 318 21.17 16.76 -20.49
N LEU A 319 21.53 15.53 -20.82
CA LEU A 319 22.43 14.70 -20.02
C LEU A 319 23.87 14.83 -20.52
N PRO A 320 24.89 14.85 -19.62
CA PRO A 320 26.28 14.87 -20.03
C PRO A 320 26.64 13.68 -20.93
N PRO A 321 27.51 13.86 -21.94
CA PRO A 321 28.00 12.75 -22.76
C PRO A 321 28.61 11.64 -21.89
N ALA A 322 28.15 10.40 -22.11
CA ALA A 322 28.59 9.24 -21.35
C ALA A 322 28.58 8.00 -22.24
N ASN A 323 29.51 7.07 -21.97
CA ASN A 323 29.59 5.78 -22.65
C ASN A 323 29.53 5.84 -24.19
N GLY A 324 30.15 6.85 -24.79
CA GLY A 324 30.18 7.04 -26.25
C GLY A 324 28.95 7.71 -26.87
N LEU A 325 27.96 8.09 -26.05
CA LEU A 325 26.77 8.82 -26.49
C LEU A 325 26.92 10.32 -26.19
N THR A 326 26.58 11.16 -27.16
CA THR A 326 26.63 12.63 -27.06
C THR A 326 25.35 13.22 -26.44
N SER A 327 24.21 12.56 -26.60
CA SER A 327 22.93 12.88 -25.99
C SER A 327 22.05 11.64 -25.92
N PHE A 328 21.07 11.66 -25.01
CA PHE A 328 20.17 10.54 -24.71
C PHE A 328 18.75 10.93 -25.12
N PRO A 329 18.30 10.61 -26.34
CA PRO A 329 17.00 11.07 -26.84
C PRO A 329 15.78 10.43 -26.19
N GLN A 330 15.91 9.26 -25.58
CA GLN A 330 14.81 8.53 -24.96
C GLN A 330 15.25 7.71 -23.75
N GLY A 331 14.33 7.38 -22.87
CA GLY A 331 14.51 6.32 -21.88
C GLY A 331 13.53 5.19 -22.11
N VAL A 332 13.88 3.99 -21.65
CA VAL A 332 13.02 2.80 -21.70
C VAL A 332 12.84 2.28 -20.28
N ILE A 333 11.58 2.08 -19.89
CA ILE A 333 11.23 1.45 -18.63
C ILE A 333 10.49 0.14 -18.89
N ASP A 334 10.91 -0.91 -18.18
CA ASP A 334 10.18 -2.17 -18.07
C ASP A 334 9.05 -1.98 -17.06
N LEU A 335 7.81 -2.18 -17.48
CA LEU A 335 6.63 -2.06 -16.63
C LEU A 335 6.32 -3.41 -15.97
N TYR A 336 5.17 -3.52 -15.32
CA TYR A 336 4.83 -4.75 -14.59
C TYR A 336 4.77 -5.94 -15.55
N PRO A 337 5.53 -7.03 -15.27
CA PRO A 337 5.63 -8.14 -16.20
C PRO A 337 4.45 -9.10 -16.10
N ASP A 338 4.24 -9.82 -17.19
CA ASP A 338 3.28 -10.92 -17.26
C ASP A 338 3.61 -12.01 -16.21
N ASN A 339 2.62 -12.39 -15.40
CA ASN A 339 2.81 -13.40 -14.35
C ASN A 339 1.57 -14.25 -14.13
N ASP A 340 1.79 -15.45 -13.61
CA ASP A 340 0.77 -16.45 -13.35
C ASP A 340 0.87 -16.94 -11.90
N ALA A 341 -0.26 -17.13 -11.24
CA ALA A 341 -0.35 -17.70 -9.90
C ALA A 341 -1.31 -18.89 -9.89
N TYR A 342 -0.87 -20.04 -9.37
CA TYR A 342 -1.69 -21.25 -9.23
C TYR A 342 -1.76 -21.67 -7.77
N ASN A 343 -2.94 -22.02 -7.28
CA ASN A 343 -3.16 -22.44 -5.89
C ASN A 343 -4.05 -23.68 -5.82
N LEU A 344 -3.71 -24.58 -4.91
CA LEU A 344 -4.56 -25.67 -4.44
C LEU A 344 -4.74 -25.52 -2.92
N LYS A 345 -5.97 -25.59 -2.43
CA LYS A 345 -6.30 -25.50 -1.01
C LYS A 345 -7.31 -26.58 -0.62
N ALA A 346 -7.09 -27.22 0.52
CA ALA A 346 -8.02 -28.14 1.14
C ALA A 346 -8.29 -27.74 2.58
N GLU A 347 -9.55 -27.85 3.01
CA GLU A 347 -10.02 -27.51 4.35
C GLU A 347 -10.85 -28.66 4.90
N PHE A 348 -10.60 -29.03 6.14
CA PHE A 348 -11.28 -30.10 6.84
C PHE A 348 -11.75 -29.58 8.20
N ALA A 349 -12.98 -29.92 8.57
CA ALA A 349 -13.45 -29.71 9.93
C ALA A 349 -14.26 -30.92 10.40
N HIS A 350 -14.07 -31.28 11.67
CA HIS A 350 -14.78 -32.37 12.31
C HIS A 350 -15.17 -31.99 13.74
N ALA A 351 -16.45 -32.10 14.07
CA ALA A 351 -16.94 -31.94 15.43
C ALA A 351 -17.06 -33.31 16.12
N MET A 352 -16.63 -33.39 17.37
CA MET A 352 -16.67 -34.55 18.24
C MET A 352 -17.45 -34.18 19.52
N PRO A 353 -18.79 -34.16 19.47
CA PRO A 353 -19.61 -33.73 20.60
C PRO A 353 -19.36 -34.52 21.89
N GLU A 354 -19.04 -35.81 21.74
CA GLU A 354 -18.84 -36.77 22.85
C GLU A 354 -17.51 -36.57 23.58
N TRP A 355 -16.49 -36.03 22.91
CA TRP A 355 -15.18 -35.78 23.51
C TRP A 355 -15.02 -34.30 23.83
N ALA A 356 -15.42 -33.89 25.04
CA ALA A 356 -15.31 -32.52 25.52
C ALA A 356 -15.89 -31.47 24.53
N ARG A 357 -16.94 -31.83 23.77
CA ARG A 357 -17.50 -30.98 22.69
C ARG A 357 -16.43 -30.44 21.73
N ALA A 358 -15.44 -31.26 21.41
CA ALA A 358 -14.29 -30.83 20.64
C ALA A 358 -14.66 -30.53 19.18
N ARG A 359 -13.94 -29.59 18.56
CA ARG A 359 -13.96 -29.30 17.13
C ARG A 359 -12.53 -29.19 16.63
N PHE A 360 -12.20 -30.05 15.67
CA PHE A 360 -10.93 -30.03 14.97
C PHE A 360 -11.10 -29.35 13.61
N THR A 361 -10.13 -28.53 13.23
CA THR A 361 -10.04 -27.89 11.91
C THR A 361 -8.64 -28.02 11.36
N ALA A 362 -8.51 -28.30 10.06
CA ALA A 362 -7.24 -28.29 9.35
C ALA A 362 -7.40 -27.61 8.00
N LEU A 363 -6.41 -26.84 7.59
CA LEU A 363 -6.30 -26.23 6.27
C LEU A 363 -4.89 -26.49 5.76
N VAL A 364 -4.79 -26.95 4.51
CA VAL A 364 -3.52 -27.07 3.79
C VAL A 364 -3.62 -26.34 2.46
N SER A 365 -2.55 -25.67 2.05
CA SER A 365 -2.50 -24.99 0.76
C SER A 365 -1.10 -24.99 0.16
N ALA A 366 -1.04 -25.10 -1.16
CA ALA A 366 0.17 -24.99 -1.96
C ALA A 366 -0.07 -24.00 -3.11
N THR A 367 0.83 -23.03 -3.25
CA THR A 367 0.80 -22.02 -4.32
C THR A 367 2.11 -22.07 -5.10
N SER A 368 2.04 -21.82 -6.41
CA SER A 368 3.20 -21.54 -7.25
C SER A 368 2.92 -20.27 -8.03
N THR A 369 3.75 -19.24 -7.86
CA THR A 369 3.73 -18.01 -8.66
C THR A 369 4.92 -17.99 -9.60
N ARG A 370 4.69 -17.58 -10.84
CA ARG A 370 5.66 -17.68 -11.94
C ARG A 370 5.65 -16.41 -12.77
N GLN A 371 6.83 -15.99 -13.21
CA GLN A 371 7.01 -14.86 -14.10
C GLN A 371 8.17 -15.20 -15.03
N ASN A 372 7.92 -15.20 -16.34
CA ASN A 372 8.90 -15.62 -17.35
C ASN A 372 8.97 -14.67 -18.55
N ASP A 373 8.61 -13.41 -18.31
CA ASP A 373 8.60 -12.39 -19.35
C ASP A 373 10.01 -12.18 -19.93
N ALA A 374 10.06 -11.71 -21.17
CA ALA A 374 11.33 -11.40 -21.83
C ALA A 374 11.98 -10.20 -21.14
N LEU A 375 13.25 -10.32 -20.78
CA LEU A 375 14.00 -9.20 -20.22
C LEU A 375 14.38 -8.22 -21.35
N ILE A 376 14.39 -6.93 -21.03
CA ILE A 376 14.82 -5.90 -21.97
C ILE A 376 16.34 -5.68 -21.93
N PRO A 377 16.96 -5.21 -23.03
CA PRO A 377 18.35 -4.77 -23.03
C PRO A 377 18.62 -3.70 -21.97
N SER A 378 19.89 -3.54 -21.57
CA SER A 378 20.27 -2.54 -20.56
C SER A 378 20.20 -1.09 -21.05
N THR A 379 20.08 -0.90 -22.36
CA THR A 379 19.98 0.40 -23.03
C THR A 379 19.32 0.21 -24.40
N PRO A 380 18.62 1.20 -24.99
CA PRO A 380 18.18 1.14 -26.38
C PRO A 380 19.26 1.56 -27.38
N TYR A 381 20.46 1.95 -26.92
CA TYR A 381 21.47 2.61 -27.75
C TYR A 381 22.59 1.67 -28.21
N ALA A 382 22.70 1.49 -29.53
CA ALA A 382 23.75 0.69 -30.13
C ALA A 382 25.14 1.32 -29.94
N GLY A 383 26.14 0.46 -29.74
CA GLY A 383 27.56 0.87 -29.70
C GLY A 383 28.01 1.57 -28.43
N VAL A 384 27.21 1.55 -27.35
CA VAL A 384 27.57 2.10 -26.03
C VAL A 384 28.88 1.49 -25.54
N MET A 385 29.83 2.35 -25.20
CA MET A 385 31.15 1.96 -24.69
C MET A 385 31.15 1.97 -23.16
N VAL A 386 31.44 0.82 -22.54
CA VAL A 386 31.36 0.67 -21.08
C VAL A 386 32.72 0.30 -20.54
N GLY A 387 33.25 1.08 -19.61
CA GLY A 387 34.58 0.83 -19.04
C GLY A 387 35.72 0.91 -20.06
N GLY A 388 35.59 1.77 -21.09
CA GLY A 388 36.60 1.93 -22.14
C GLY A 388 36.61 0.83 -23.20
N ILE A 389 35.71 -0.15 -23.10
CA ILE A 389 35.54 -1.20 -24.10
C ILE A 389 34.41 -0.79 -25.05
N ALA A 390 34.74 -0.65 -26.33
CA ALA A 390 33.76 -0.53 -27.40
C ALA A 390 33.07 -1.88 -27.61
N GLY A 391 31.75 -1.89 -27.61
CA GLY A 391 30.98 -3.11 -27.81
C GLY A 391 30.68 -3.88 -26.54
N GLY A 392 29.81 -4.86 -26.70
CA GLY A 392 29.14 -5.62 -25.64
C GLY A 392 27.65 -5.82 -25.85
N ALA A 393 27.13 -5.25 -26.95
CA ALA A 393 25.75 -5.40 -27.40
C ALA A 393 24.74 -5.16 -26.28
N TRP A 394 25.02 -4.16 -25.42
CA TRP A 394 24.18 -3.76 -24.29
C TRP A 394 22.79 -3.28 -24.73
N ASP A 395 22.66 -2.93 -26.01
CA ASP A 395 21.46 -2.66 -26.77
C ASP A 395 20.66 -3.90 -27.19
N THR A 396 21.15 -5.08 -26.87
CA THR A 396 20.52 -6.35 -27.17
C THR A 396 20.42 -7.21 -25.92
N THR A 397 19.43 -8.10 -25.89
CA THR A 397 19.25 -9.07 -24.79
C THR A 397 20.34 -10.15 -24.76
N ALA A 398 21.19 -10.24 -25.78
CA ALA A 398 22.36 -11.11 -25.77
C ALA A 398 23.42 -10.68 -24.75
N SER A 399 23.38 -9.43 -24.28
CA SER A 399 24.22 -8.93 -23.18
C SER A 399 23.74 -9.32 -21.79
N LEU A 400 22.58 -9.99 -21.67
CA LEU A 400 22.03 -10.42 -20.40
C LEU A 400 22.45 -11.87 -20.11
N SER A 401 22.68 -12.21 -18.85
CA SER A 401 23.00 -13.60 -18.46
C SER A 401 21.87 -14.59 -18.79
N ARG A 402 20.64 -14.08 -18.92
CA ARG A 402 19.45 -14.79 -19.38
C ARG A 402 18.56 -13.83 -20.15
N GLN A 403 17.81 -14.33 -21.13
CA GLN A 403 16.89 -13.52 -21.96
C GLN A 403 15.47 -13.43 -21.40
N ASN A 404 15.13 -14.29 -20.44
CA ASN A 404 13.84 -14.30 -19.75
C ASN A 404 14.09 -14.39 -18.25
N ALA A 405 13.16 -13.85 -17.46
CA ALA A 405 13.31 -13.80 -16.02
C ALA A 405 13.36 -15.18 -15.35
N GLY A 406 12.48 -16.11 -15.77
CA GLY A 406 12.38 -17.45 -15.20
C GLY A 406 12.22 -17.46 -13.67
N ALA A 407 11.46 -16.52 -13.12
CA ALA A 407 11.24 -16.36 -11.69
C ALA A 407 10.11 -17.28 -11.20
N ARG A 408 10.32 -17.90 -10.03
CA ARG A 408 9.35 -18.80 -9.38
C ARG A 408 9.42 -18.64 -7.87
N ILE A 409 8.24 -18.52 -7.26
CA ILE A 409 8.08 -18.58 -5.81
C ILE A 409 7.01 -19.62 -5.50
N ASP A 410 7.38 -20.62 -4.70
CA ASP A 410 6.43 -21.61 -4.19
C ASP A 410 6.08 -21.29 -2.74
N THR A 411 4.82 -21.48 -2.37
CA THR A 411 4.32 -21.21 -1.01
C THR A 411 3.57 -22.42 -0.48
N ARG A 412 3.76 -22.72 0.81
CA ARG A 412 3.07 -23.79 1.52
C ARG A 412 2.45 -23.27 2.80
N LEU A 413 1.24 -23.71 3.11
CA LEU A 413 0.51 -23.35 4.32
C LEU A 413 -0.10 -24.60 4.96
N ALA A 414 0.06 -24.74 6.26
CA ALA A 414 -0.71 -25.64 7.12
C ALA A 414 -1.27 -24.83 8.30
N ASP A 415 -2.57 -24.90 8.55
CA ASP A 415 -3.23 -24.28 9.70
C ASP A 415 -4.11 -25.32 10.39
N ILE A 416 -3.80 -25.63 11.64
CA ILE A 416 -4.47 -26.65 12.45
C ILE A 416 -5.03 -25.99 13.70
N GLY A 417 -6.29 -26.29 14.01
CA GLY A 417 -7.01 -25.77 15.16
C GLY A 417 -7.74 -26.88 15.92
N LEU A 418 -7.75 -26.76 17.24
CA LEU A 418 -8.56 -27.57 18.13
C LEU A 418 -9.27 -26.64 19.12
N ALA A 419 -10.60 -26.72 19.17
CA ALA A 419 -11.41 -26.08 20.21
C ALA A 419 -12.09 -27.17 21.03
N LEU A 420 -12.16 -27.02 22.35
CA LEU A 420 -12.80 -27.98 23.25
C LEU A 420 -13.38 -27.28 24.47
N SER A 421 -14.47 -27.81 25.01
CA SER A 421 -15.19 -27.31 26.19
C SER A 421 -15.21 -28.40 27.27
N PRO A 422 -14.10 -28.62 28.00
CA PRO A 422 -13.94 -29.74 28.93
C PRO A 422 -14.83 -29.59 30.16
N LEU A 423 -15.19 -28.35 30.51
CA LEU A 423 -16.17 -28.01 31.53
C LEU A 423 -17.28 -27.17 30.89
N ASN A 424 -18.39 -26.94 31.61
CA ASN A 424 -19.51 -26.14 31.11
C ASN A 424 -19.24 -24.62 31.13
N ASP A 425 -18.15 -24.21 31.78
CA ASP A 425 -17.72 -22.84 32.00
C ASP A 425 -16.29 -22.59 31.50
N LEU A 426 -15.64 -23.58 30.89
CA LEU A 426 -14.29 -23.47 30.35
C LEU A 426 -14.25 -23.94 28.89
N ASP A 427 -13.82 -23.05 28.00
CA ASP A 427 -13.45 -23.36 26.62
C ASP A 427 -11.94 -23.20 26.44
N LEU A 428 -11.29 -24.17 25.81
CA LEU A 428 -9.87 -24.13 25.44
C LEU A 428 -9.75 -24.17 23.92
N LYS A 429 -8.81 -23.40 23.38
CA LYS A 429 -8.48 -23.39 21.95
C LYS A 429 -6.96 -23.47 21.78
N ALA A 430 -6.52 -24.38 20.93
CA ALA A 430 -5.13 -24.50 20.49
C ALA A 430 -5.06 -24.29 18.99
N LYS A 431 -4.05 -23.56 18.52
CA LYS A 431 -3.83 -23.27 17.10
C LYS A 431 -2.35 -23.44 16.75
N LEU A 432 -2.08 -24.07 15.62
CA LEU A 432 -0.75 -24.16 15.02
C LEU A 432 -0.85 -23.82 13.53
N ARG A 433 -0.19 -22.74 13.12
CA ARG A 433 -0.06 -22.34 11.72
C ARG A 433 1.41 -22.37 11.31
N HIS A 434 1.70 -22.96 10.15
CA HIS A 434 3.00 -22.92 9.50
C HIS A 434 2.85 -22.45 8.06
N TYR A 435 3.60 -21.43 7.68
CA TYR A 435 3.62 -20.84 6.35
C TYR A 435 5.06 -20.74 5.88
N ASP A 436 5.33 -21.10 4.63
CA ASP A 436 6.67 -21.19 4.07
C ASP A 436 6.68 -20.70 2.64
N THR A 437 7.73 -19.98 2.25
CA THR A 437 7.97 -19.51 0.88
C THR A 437 9.35 -19.92 0.44
N ASP A 438 9.46 -20.52 -0.73
CA ASP A 438 10.70 -20.87 -1.40
C ASP A 438 10.84 -20.04 -2.67
N ASN A 439 11.98 -19.34 -2.84
CA ASN A 439 12.24 -18.44 -3.95
C ASN A 439 13.44 -18.94 -4.77
N ASP A 440 13.14 -19.55 -5.91
CA ASP A 440 14.12 -20.15 -6.82
C ASP A 440 14.62 -19.16 -7.88
N THR A 441 14.31 -17.87 -7.73
CA THR A 441 14.74 -16.86 -8.70
C THR A 441 16.26 -16.68 -8.66
N ARG A 442 16.90 -16.80 -9.82
CA ARG A 442 18.36 -16.64 -9.98
C ARG A 442 18.67 -15.83 -11.24
N TYR A 443 19.27 -14.66 -11.06
CA TYR A 443 19.80 -13.83 -12.14
C TYR A 443 21.18 -13.29 -11.74
N TRP A 444 22.14 -13.40 -12.67
CA TRP A 444 23.48 -12.83 -12.53
C TRP A 444 23.59 -11.59 -13.42
N ALA A 445 24.05 -10.48 -12.87
CA ALA A 445 24.36 -9.29 -13.64
C ALA A 445 25.76 -9.47 -14.28
N CYS A 446 25.85 -10.34 -15.28
CA CYS A 446 27.06 -10.55 -16.08
C CYS A 446 26.72 -10.52 -17.55
N ASN A 447 27.52 -9.79 -18.33
CA ASN A 447 27.43 -9.77 -19.78
C ASN A 447 28.22 -10.96 -20.38
N PRO A 448 27.54 -11.98 -20.94
CA PRO A 448 28.22 -13.17 -21.45
C PRO A 448 29.03 -12.92 -22.72
N LEU A 449 28.88 -11.76 -23.36
CA LEU A 449 29.65 -11.38 -24.56
C LEU A 449 30.98 -10.73 -24.21
N THR A 450 31.08 -10.06 -23.05
CA THR A 450 32.25 -9.26 -22.68
C THR A 450 32.88 -9.67 -21.35
N GLY A 451 32.20 -10.48 -20.53
CA GLY A 451 32.65 -10.82 -19.18
C GLY A 451 32.47 -9.71 -18.14
N GLN A 452 31.81 -8.60 -18.50
CA GLN A 452 31.59 -7.49 -17.57
C GLN A 452 30.51 -7.83 -16.55
N TRP A 453 30.83 -7.66 -15.26
CA TRP A 453 29.89 -7.88 -14.16
C TRP A 453 29.31 -6.56 -13.65
N GLY A 454 27.98 -6.48 -13.56
CA GLY A 454 27.22 -5.30 -13.17
C GLY A 454 26.15 -4.94 -14.19
N ARG A 455 25.73 -3.68 -14.20
CA ARG A 455 24.70 -3.17 -15.13
C ARG A 455 24.97 -1.73 -15.55
N LEU A 456 24.40 -1.35 -16.69
CA LEU A 456 24.17 0.05 -17.00
C LEU A 456 23.05 0.61 -16.14
N THR A 457 23.11 1.91 -15.88
CA THR A 457 22.06 2.64 -15.16
C THR A 457 21.51 3.72 -16.07
N ASN A 458 20.20 3.94 -16.02
CA ASN A 458 19.52 5.03 -16.72
C ASN A 458 19.87 5.04 -18.22
N ASP A 459 19.61 3.90 -18.87
CA ASP A 459 19.84 3.63 -20.30
C ASP A 459 21.28 3.89 -20.79
N GLY A 460 22.25 3.84 -19.89
CA GLY A 460 23.67 4.03 -20.21
C GLY A 460 24.20 5.43 -19.93
N SER A 461 23.43 6.34 -19.33
CA SER A 461 23.98 7.62 -18.82
C SER A 461 24.88 7.42 -17.59
N GLY A 462 24.80 6.26 -16.95
CA GLY A 462 25.76 5.80 -15.95
C GLY A 462 26.01 4.29 -16.04
N SER A 463 26.93 3.79 -15.22
CA SER A 463 27.17 2.36 -15.09
C SER A 463 27.59 2.01 -13.66
N SER A 464 27.23 0.80 -13.25
CA SER A 464 27.67 0.18 -12.00
C SER A 464 28.30 -1.16 -12.35
N ILE A 465 29.56 -1.12 -12.75
CA ILE A 465 30.35 -2.29 -13.20
C ILE A 465 31.46 -2.58 -12.20
N ALA A 466 31.60 -3.85 -11.83
CA ALA A 466 32.66 -4.33 -10.98
C ALA A 466 33.97 -4.42 -11.80
N VAL A 467 35.00 -3.74 -11.32
CA VAL A 467 36.35 -3.73 -11.91
C VAL A 467 37.40 -3.93 -10.81
N PRO A 468 38.60 -4.45 -11.13
CA PRO A 468 39.70 -4.50 -10.18
C PRO A 468 40.09 -3.09 -9.71
N ASN A 469 40.50 -2.99 -8.45
CA ASN A 469 41.01 -1.75 -7.87
C ASN A 469 42.40 -1.43 -8.45
N VAL A 470 42.56 -0.28 -9.07
CA VAL A 470 43.81 0.14 -9.72
C VAL A 470 44.75 0.94 -8.80
N THR A 471 44.33 1.23 -7.56
CA THR A 471 45.18 1.94 -6.60
C THR A 471 46.40 1.06 -6.26
N PRO A 472 47.64 1.57 -6.43
CA PRO A 472 48.85 0.79 -6.18
C PRO A 472 48.85 0.17 -4.77
N GLY A 473 49.15 -1.13 -4.70
CA GLY A 473 49.20 -1.91 -3.47
C GLY A 473 47.95 -2.74 -3.17
N ASN A 474 46.80 -2.47 -3.80
CA ASN A 474 45.62 -3.34 -3.66
C ASN A 474 45.73 -4.60 -4.52
N ASN A 475 46.29 -4.47 -5.72
CA ASN A 475 46.45 -5.54 -6.69
C ASN A 475 47.89 -5.55 -7.25
N PRO A 476 48.34 -6.67 -7.84
CA PRO A 476 49.66 -6.75 -8.46
C PRO A 476 49.91 -5.61 -9.47
N PRO A 477 51.12 -5.02 -9.51
CA PRO A 477 51.45 -3.97 -10.47
C PRO A 477 51.17 -4.42 -11.91
N GLY A 478 50.50 -3.55 -12.69
CA GLY A 478 50.10 -3.86 -14.06
C GLY A 478 48.74 -4.57 -14.20
N THR A 479 48.00 -4.79 -13.10
CA THR A 479 46.62 -5.31 -13.17
C THR A 479 45.75 -4.38 -14.03
N SER A 480 45.16 -4.94 -15.09
CA SER A 480 44.23 -4.21 -15.96
C SER A 480 42.92 -3.91 -15.23
N ALA A 481 42.32 -2.74 -15.50
CA ALA A 481 40.96 -2.41 -15.06
C ALA A 481 39.88 -3.34 -15.67
N THR A 482 40.26 -4.19 -16.62
CA THR A 482 39.39 -5.16 -17.28
C THR A 482 39.67 -6.61 -16.87
N ALA A 483 40.57 -6.88 -15.91
CA ALA A 483 41.02 -8.25 -15.64
C ALA A 483 39.90 -9.23 -15.23
N PHE A 484 38.80 -8.73 -14.65
CA PHE A 484 37.61 -9.55 -14.37
C PHE A 484 36.90 -10.05 -15.64
N ASN A 485 37.05 -9.35 -16.75
CA ASN A 485 36.39 -9.70 -18.01
C ASN A 485 37.03 -10.95 -18.65
N ASP A 486 38.33 -11.17 -18.39
CA ASP A 486 39.12 -12.25 -19.03
C ASP A 486 38.61 -13.66 -18.67
N VAL A 487 37.90 -13.78 -17.55
CA VAL A 487 37.30 -15.03 -17.07
C VAL A 487 35.80 -15.16 -17.40
N MET A 488 35.25 -14.20 -18.14
CA MET A 488 33.85 -14.16 -18.57
C MET A 488 32.86 -14.32 -17.39
N CYS A 489 31.67 -14.85 -17.63
CA CYS A 489 30.67 -15.11 -16.60
C CYS A 489 30.95 -16.38 -15.77
N ASN A 490 32.22 -16.62 -15.43
CA ASN A 490 32.62 -17.70 -14.53
C ASN A 490 33.00 -17.14 -13.15
N LEU A 491 32.06 -17.22 -12.20
CA LEU A 491 32.24 -16.69 -10.86
C LEU A 491 33.38 -17.37 -10.08
N GLU A 492 33.58 -18.67 -10.26
CA GLU A 492 34.64 -19.42 -9.57
C GLU A 492 36.02 -18.99 -10.07
N ALA A 493 36.18 -18.90 -11.40
CA ALA A 493 37.42 -18.41 -12.01
C ALA A 493 37.70 -16.95 -11.63
N LEU A 494 36.66 -16.12 -11.55
CA LEU A 494 36.76 -14.74 -11.11
C LEU A 494 37.26 -14.64 -9.66
N LYS A 495 36.68 -15.42 -8.75
CA LYS A 495 37.16 -15.49 -7.36
C LYS A 495 38.59 -16.00 -7.27
N ALA A 496 38.99 -16.93 -8.15
CA ALA A 496 40.35 -17.46 -8.21
C ALA A 496 41.40 -16.42 -8.64
N LEU A 497 41.01 -15.34 -9.34
CA LEU A 497 41.92 -14.22 -9.62
C LEU A 497 42.40 -13.53 -8.35
N ASN A 498 41.61 -13.59 -7.26
CA ASN A 498 41.93 -13.03 -5.95
C ASN A 498 42.34 -11.54 -6.02
N LEU A 499 41.71 -10.78 -6.92
CA LEU A 499 41.94 -9.34 -7.07
C LEU A 499 40.93 -8.56 -6.21
N VAL A 500 41.41 -7.51 -5.55
CA VAL A 500 40.58 -6.57 -4.80
C VAL A 500 39.68 -5.79 -5.77
N PRO A 501 38.34 -5.81 -5.62
CA PRO A 501 37.40 -4.98 -6.35
C PRO A 501 37.56 -3.47 -6.04
N ALA A 502 37.26 -2.62 -7.02
CA ALA A 502 37.29 -1.16 -6.83
C ALA A 502 36.18 -0.65 -5.89
N ALA A 503 35.04 -1.35 -5.83
CA ALA A 503 33.94 -1.07 -4.92
C ALA A 503 33.33 -2.38 -4.38
N GLY A 504 32.82 -2.35 -3.16
CA GLY A 504 32.14 -3.49 -2.53
C GLY A 504 30.64 -3.59 -2.84
N THR A 505 30.02 -2.53 -3.38
CA THR A 505 28.55 -2.38 -3.50
C THR A 505 27.97 -2.63 -4.90
N VAL A 506 28.73 -3.16 -5.87
CA VAL A 506 28.15 -3.40 -7.20
C VAL A 506 27.28 -4.65 -7.14
N ASN A 507 25.97 -4.52 -7.41
CA ASN A 507 25.06 -5.67 -7.48
C ASN A 507 25.47 -6.63 -8.61
N ILE A 508 25.74 -7.88 -8.26
CA ILE A 508 26.13 -8.93 -9.22
C ILE A 508 25.08 -10.04 -9.34
N ALA A 509 24.13 -10.11 -8.40
CA ALA A 509 23.02 -11.07 -8.43
C ALA A 509 21.76 -10.53 -7.76
N THR A 510 20.62 -11.14 -8.09
CA THR A 510 19.36 -10.94 -7.35
C THR A 510 19.40 -11.69 -6.02
N VAL A 511 18.86 -11.08 -4.96
CA VAL A 511 18.73 -11.71 -3.65
C VAL A 511 17.41 -12.49 -3.58
N PRO A 512 17.42 -13.83 -3.49
CA PRO A 512 16.20 -14.64 -3.42
C PRO A 512 15.64 -14.64 -2.00
N TYR A 513 14.91 -13.60 -1.62
CA TYR A 513 14.27 -13.56 -0.30
C TYR A 513 13.24 -14.68 -0.15
N ALA A 514 13.36 -15.45 0.93
CA ALA A 514 12.48 -16.53 1.35
C ALA A 514 12.30 -16.51 2.88
N TYR A 515 11.23 -17.14 3.38
CA TYR A 515 10.96 -17.21 4.81
C TYR A 515 10.00 -18.33 5.20
N SER A 516 10.08 -18.73 6.47
CA SER A 516 9.05 -19.52 7.14
C SER A 516 8.53 -18.80 8.39
N GLN A 517 7.22 -18.90 8.61
CA GLN A 517 6.51 -18.34 9.75
C GLN A 517 5.74 -19.46 10.46
N THR A 518 5.92 -19.59 11.77
CA THR A 518 5.17 -20.52 12.61
C THR A 518 4.50 -19.76 13.75
N ASN A 519 3.19 -19.92 13.89
CA ASN A 519 2.39 -19.34 14.97
C ASN A 519 1.78 -20.47 15.79
N ALA A 520 2.13 -20.55 17.07
CA ALA A 520 1.51 -21.47 18.02
C ALA A 520 0.75 -20.67 19.08
N GLY A 521 -0.54 -20.97 19.27
CA GLY A 521 -1.40 -20.25 20.19
C GLY A 521 -2.19 -21.18 21.09
N LEU A 522 -2.39 -20.76 22.34
CA LEU A 522 -3.27 -21.38 23.31
C LEU A 522 -4.14 -20.29 23.95
N SER A 523 -5.43 -20.51 24.03
CA SER A 523 -6.34 -19.63 24.77
C SER A 523 -7.34 -20.40 25.61
N ALA A 524 -7.69 -19.83 26.76
CA ALA A 524 -8.74 -20.28 27.64
C ALA A 524 -9.77 -19.16 27.81
N ASP A 525 -11.05 -19.49 27.61
CA ASP A 525 -12.19 -18.63 27.92
C ASP A 525 -12.92 -19.26 29.11
N TYR A 526 -12.97 -18.55 30.24
CA TYR A 526 -13.59 -19.02 31.48
C TYR A 526 -14.77 -18.12 31.89
N ARG A 527 -15.94 -18.72 32.04
CA ARG A 527 -17.17 -18.05 32.44
C ARG A 527 -17.24 -17.94 33.96
N LEU A 528 -16.78 -16.81 34.50
CA LEU A 528 -16.81 -16.47 35.93
C LEU A 528 -18.24 -16.45 36.51
N ALA A 529 -19.20 -15.96 35.72
CA ALA A 529 -20.62 -15.90 36.04
C ALA A 529 -21.44 -15.88 34.74
N HIS A 530 -22.77 -16.01 34.82
CA HIS A 530 -23.63 -16.04 33.63
C HIS A 530 -23.38 -14.86 32.66
N SER A 531 -23.11 -13.66 33.18
CA SER A 531 -22.83 -12.44 32.41
C SER A 531 -21.34 -12.08 32.30
N GLN A 532 -20.44 -12.84 32.92
CA GLN A 532 -19.02 -12.49 33.06
C GLN A 532 -18.10 -13.56 32.47
N ASN A 533 -17.19 -13.15 31.59
CA ASN A 533 -16.21 -14.05 30.96
C ASN A 533 -14.82 -13.45 31.04
N MET A 534 -13.84 -14.28 31.38
CA MET A 534 -12.42 -13.94 31.36
C MET A 534 -11.72 -14.75 30.28
N THR A 535 -10.85 -14.12 29.51
CA THR A 535 -10.04 -14.77 28.48
C THR A 535 -8.58 -14.62 28.83
N LEU A 536 -7.81 -15.71 28.74
CA LEU A 536 -6.35 -15.68 28.78
C LEU A 536 -5.85 -16.32 27.49
N ALA A 537 -4.99 -15.64 26.74
CA ALA A 537 -4.38 -16.16 25.53
C ALA A 537 -2.87 -15.93 25.53
N TYR A 538 -2.13 -16.93 25.04
CA TYR A 538 -0.71 -16.87 24.76
C TYR A 538 -0.47 -17.26 23.30
N GLU A 539 0.37 -16.50 22.61
CA GLU A 539 0.81 -16.83 21.25
C GLU A 539 2.33 -16.67 21.11
N ARG A 540 2.95 -17.66 20.47
CA ARG A 540 4.34 -17.65 20.03
C ARG A 540 4.37 -17.56 18.51
N GLU A 541 4.83 -16.44 17.99
CA GLU A 541 5.20 -16.30 16.57
C GLU A 541 6.70 -16.52 16.42
N THR A 542 7.11 -17.26 15.41
CA THR A 542 8.52 -17.43 15.01
C THR A 542 8.64 -17.27 13.51
N PHE A 543 9.51 -16.36 13.10
CA PHE A 543 9.79 -16.06 11.70
C PHE A 543 11.26 -16.38 11.43
N ARG A 544 11.55 -17.22 10.44
CA ARG A 544 12.90 -17.47 9.93
C ARG A 544 13.01 -16.89 8.53
N ARG A 545 14.10 -16.22 8.22
CA ARG A 545 14.30 -15.49 6.95
C ARG A 545 15.61 -15.91 6.32
N GLU A 546 15.61 -15.96 5.00
CA GLU A 546 16.82 -16.12 4.20
C GLU A 546 17.28 -14.75 3.70
N HIS A 547 18.60 -14.52 3.72
CA HIS A 547 19.25 -13.31 3.24
C HIS A 547 18.69 -12.02 3.88
N ARG A 548 18.54 -11.98 5.21
CA ARG A 548 18.08 -10.81 5.97
C ARG A 548 18.99 -10.60 7.17
N GLU A 549 19.00 -9.37 7.70
CA GLU A 549 19.88 -8.98 8.82
C GLU A 549 19.65 -9.76 10.11
N ARG A 550 18.54 -10.50 10.21
CA ARG A 550 18.35 -11.53 11.22
C ARG A 550 17.79 -12.79 10.58
N ASP A 551 18.47 -13.91 10.83
CA ASP A 551 18.00 -15.25 10.46
C ASP A 551 16.64 -15.57 11.10
N LYS A 552 16.40 -15.09 12.32
CA LYS A 552 15.20 -15.42 13.10
C LYS A 552 14.72 -14.27 13.98
N THR A 553 13.40 -14.08 14.01
CA THR A 553 12.70 -13.29 15.04
C THR A 553 11.62 -14.14 15.69
N TRP A 554 11.34 -13.90 16.97
CA TRP A 554 10.20 -14.50 17.66
C TRP A 554 9.47 -13.47 18.49
N GLU A 555 8.15 -13.62 18.60
CA GLU A 555 7.30 -12.74 19.40
C GLU A 555 6.41 -13.56 20.32
N ASP A 556 6.50 -13.28 21.62
CA ASP A 556 5.63 -13.82 22.65
C ASP A 556 4.54 -12.79 22.94
N ARG A 557 3.28 -13.16 22.77
CA ARG A 557 2.11 -12.31 23.06
C ARG A 557 1.28 -12.94 24.16
N VAL A 558 0.98 -12.16 25.20
CA VAL A 558 0.03 -12.52 26.25
C VAL A 558 -1.11 -11.53 26.22
N LYS A 559 -2.34 -12.04 26.20
CA LYS A 559 -3.56 -11.25 26.22
C LYS A 559 -4.48 -11.70 27.34
N VAL A 560 -4.95 -10.73 28.11
CA VAL A 560 -6.00 -10.91 29.12
C VAL A 560 -7.22 -10.12 28.67
N GLY A 561 -8.38 -10.78 28.60
CA GLY A 561 -9.65 -10.19 28.26
C GLY A 561 -10.66 -10.35 29.39
N TYR A 562 -11.55 -9.37 29.54
CA TYR A 562 -12.68 -9.44 30.45
C TYR A 562 -13.91 -8.87 29.76
N VAL A 563 -15.02 -9.61 29.83
CA VAL A 563 -16.32 -9.21 29.30
C VAL A 563 -17.34 -9.32 30.42
N ASN A 564 -18.04 -8.23 30.71
CA ASN A 564 -19.19 -8.21 31.61
C ASN A 564 -20.40 -7.64 30.87
N ARG A 565 -21.45 -8.45 30.70
CA ARG A 565 -22.68 -8.10 29.97
C ARG A 565 -23.78 -7.48 30.83
N ALA A 566 -23.54 -7.33 32.12
CA ALA A 566 -24.51 -6.82 33.08
C ALA A 566 -23.94 -5.70 33.97
N LEU A 567 -22.83 -5.08 33.56
CA LEU A 567 -22.20 -4.01 34.33
C LEU A 567 -23.04 -2.75 34.18
N THR A 568 -23.70 -2.32 35.27
CA THR A 568 -24.51 -1.10 35.32
C THR A 568 -25.53 -1.00 34.17
N GLY A 569 -26.20 -2.10 33.82
CA GLY A 569 -27.15 -2.12 32.69
C GLY A 569 -26.49 -2.01 31.30
N GLY A 570 -25.19 -2.30 31.21
CA GLY A 570 -24.42 -2.24 29.97
C GLY A 570 -23.46 -3.43 29.80
N THR A 571 -22.82 -3.47 28.62
CA THR A 571 -21.78 -4.44 28.28
C THR A 571 -20.41 -3.77 28.25
N LEU A 572 -19.54 -4.16 29.18
CA LEU A 572 -18.12 -3.80 29.21
C LEU A 572 -17.28 -4.91 28.56
N ARG A 573 -16.34 -4.52 27.69
CA ARG A 573 -15.27 -5.38 27.16
C ARG A 573 -13.94 -4.67 27.33
N VAL A 574 -13.02 -5.30 28.04
CA VAL A 574 -11.65 -4.81 28.24
C VAL A 574 -10.67 -5.89 27.78
N SER A 575 -9.60 -5.50 27.10
CA SER A 575 -8.47 -6.41 26.87
C SER A 575 -7.15 -5.70 26.99
N LEU A 576 -6.19 -6.32 27.66
CA LEU A 576 -4.79 -5.91 27.71
C LEU A 576 -3.95 -6.96 26.99
N GLU A 577 -3.17 -6.52 26.02
CA GLU A 577 -2.21 -7.37 25.29
C GLU A 577 -0.81 -6.80 25.47
N HIS A 578 0.14 -7.68 25.79
CA HIS A 578 1.56 -7.36 25.81
C HIS A 578 2.32 -8.33 24.91
N GLY A 579 3.09 -7.78 23.97
CA GLY A 579 3.90 -8.51 23.00
C GLY A 579 5.37 -8.15 23.13
N ARG A 580 6.23 -9.17 23.16
CA ARG A 580 7.69 -9.02 23.24
C ARG A 580 8.34 -9.73 22.06
N ARG A 581 8.81 -8.96 21.07
CA ARG A 581 9.57 -9.46 19.92
C ARG A 581 11.07 -9.36 20.15
N ARG A 582 11.80 -10.44 19.90
CA ARG A 582 13.25 -10.54 19.94
C ARG A 582 13.76 -11.31 18.71
N GLY A 583 15.07 -11.37 18.51
CA GLY A 583 15.64 -12.10 17.38
C GLY A 583 17.07 -12.58 17.61
N SER A 584 17.59 -13.35 16.65
CA SER A 584 19.00 -13.76 16.54
C SER A 584 19.92 -12.55 16.35
N THR A 585 21.24 -12.73 16.41
CA THR A 585 22.20 -11.65 16.16
C THR A 585 21.84 -10.82 14.93
N TYR A 586 21.93 -9.49 15.04
CA TYR A 586 21.69 -8.59 13.91
C TYR A 586 22.99 -8.41 13.14
N VAL A 587 23.06 -8.93 11.92
CA VAL A 587 24.17 -8.74 10.99
C VAL A 587 23.78 -7.60 10.06
N ALA A 588 24.49 -6.48 10.13
CA ALA A 588 24.13 -5.27 9.39
C ALA A 588 24.20 -5.46 7.87
N ASP A 589 25.11 -6.33 7.42
CA ASP A 589 25.46 -6.49 6.02
C ASP A 589 25.58 -7.98 5.61
N PRO A 590 24.46 -8.73 5.55
CA PRO A 590 24.46 -10.14 5.23
C PRO A 590 24.48 -10.42 3.71
N TYR A 591 24.82 -9.42 2.88
CA TYR A 591 24.54 -9.44 1.45
C TYR A 591 25.76 -9.62 0.55
N ASP A 592 26.96 -9.75 1.13
CA ASP A 592 28.24 -9.75 0.38
C ASP A 592 28.25 -10.69 -0.83
N GLU A 593 27.64 -11.87 -0.73
CA GLU A 593 27.57 -12.86 -1.82
C GLU A 593 26.84 -12.37 -3.09
N PHE A 594 25.99 -11.34 -2.98
CA PHE A 594 25.23 -10.75 -4.08
C PHE A 594 25.85 -9.44 -4.60
N PHE A 595 26.97 -9.04 -4.01
CA PHE A 595 27.71 -7.84 -4.36
C PHE A 595 29.16 -8.15 -4.80
N SER A 596 29.79 -7.19 -5.45
CA SER A 596 31.18 -7.28 -5.89
C SER A 596 32.17 -7.51 -4.75
N ALA A 597 31.82 -7.21 -3.49
CA ALA A 597 32.61 -7.58 -2.32
C ALA A 597 32.96 -9.09 -2.28
N SER A 598 32.12 -9.96 -2.84
CA SER A 598 32.39 -11.41 -2.89
C SER A 598 33.44 -11.86 -3.91
N PHE A 599 33.92 -10.97 -4.79
CA PHE A 599 34.85 -11.33 -5.88
C PHE A 599 36.28 -11.56 -5.42
N GLY A 600 36.68 -11.00 -4.29
CA GLY A 600 38.07 -11.05 -3.85
C GLY A 600 38.26 -10.51 -2.44
N PRO A 601 39.51 -10.28 -2.03
CA PRO A 601 39.81 -9.81 -0.68
C PRO A 601 39.43 -8.34 -0.51
N THR A 602 39.34 -7.92 0.76
CA THR A 602 39.15 -6.50 1.11
C THR A 602 40.37 -5.65 0.74
N PRO A 603 40.21 -4.33 0.50
CA PRO A 603 41.32 -3.46 0.12
C PRO A 603 42.30 -3.25 1.27
N THR A 604 43.57 -3.06 0.92
CA THR A 604 44.65 -2.89 1.91
C THR A 604 45.51 -1.64 1.71
N ALA A 605 45.49 -1.03 0.52
CA ALA A 605 46.35 0.09 0.19
C ALA A 605 45.86 1.42 0.77
N VAL A 606 46.80 2.21 1.31
CA VAL A 606 46.58 3.59 1.74
C VAL A 606 46.07 4.44 0.56
N GLY A 607 45.10 5.33 0.85
CA GLY A 607 44.43 6.17 -0.14
C GLY A 607 43.17 5.53 -0.75
N THR A 608 42.89 4.26 -0.45
CA THR A 608 41.69 3.58 -0.96
C THR A 608 40.43 4.05 -0.20
N ASN A 609 39.41 4.51 -0.93
CA ASN A 609 38.09 4.78 -0.36
C ASN A 609 37.35 3.46 -0.15
N VAL A 610 36.97 3.17 1.10
CA VAL A 610 36.33 1.93 1.53
C VAL A 610 34.89 2.14 2.00
N SER A 611 34.31 3.32 1.74
CA SER A 611 32.92 3.62 2.13
C SER A 611 31.91 2.68 1.46
N SER A 612 32.18 2.26 0.21
CA SER A 612 31.37 1.29 -0.54
C SER A 612 31.54 -0.17 -0.09
N TRP A 613 32.28 -0.41 0.99
CA TRP A 613 32.40 -1.73 1.61
C TRP A 613 31.55 -1.86 2.87
N ILE A 614 30.76 -0.82 3.18
CA ILE A 614 29.95 -0.73 4.38
C ILE A 614 28.55 -0.24 3.97
N HIS A 615 27.60 -1.15 3.81
CA HIS A 615 26.27 -0.80 3.31
C HIS A 615 25.38 -0.07 4.33
N VAL A 616 25.46 -0.44 5.61
CA VAL A 616 24.68 0.19 6.69
C VAL A 616 25.44 0.12 8.02
N ASN A 617 25.19 1.07 8.93
CA ASN A 617 25.83 1.04 10.25
C ASN A 617 25.27 -0.08 11.13
N ASP A 618 26.14 -0.64 11.97
CA ASP A 618 25.82 -1.74 12.88
C ASP A 618 24.85 -1.41 14.03
N LEU A 619 24.50 -0.13 14.23
CA LEU A 619 23.54 0.36 15.23
C LEU A 619 22.16 0.65 14.61
N HIS A 620 22.01 0.54 13.29
CA HIS A 620 20.74 0.65 12.59
C HIS A 620 19.92 -0.62 12.76
N ARG A 621 18.62 -0.48 13.01
CA ARG A 621 17.71 -1.62 13.02
C ARG A 621 16.50 -1.34 12.14
N LYS A 622 16.32 -2.18 11.11
CA LYS A 622 15.11 -2.19 10.30
C LYS A 622 13.91 -2.55 11.18
N PHE A 623 12.86 -1.72 11.16
CA PHE A 623 11.78 -1.76 12.15
C PHE A 623 11.01 -3.09 12.19
N ASP A 624 11.01 -3.84 11.10
CA ASP A 624 10.40 -5.17 10.98
C ASP A 624 11.25 -6.27 11.64
N LEU A 625 12.55 -6.04 11.85
CA LEU A 625 13.52 -6.97 12.45
C LEU A 625 14.02 -6.55 13.84
N SER A 626 13.74 -5.30 14.27
CA SER A 626 14.13 -4.78 15.57
C SER A 626 13.49 -5.52 16.74
N ASP A 627 14.14 -5.52 17.90
CA ASP A 627 13.44 -5.87 19.14
C ASP A 627 12.29 -4.88 19.34
N ARG A 628 11.14 -5.38 19.80
CA ARG A 628 9.96 -4.56 20.05
C ARG A 628 9.25 -5.01 21.32
N ASP A 629 8.89 -4.04 22.16
CA ASP A 629 7.94 -4.24 23.25
C ASP A 629 6.67 -3.46 22.89
N GLN A 630 5.54 -4.16 22.80
CA GLN A 630 4.25 -3.56 22.45
C GLN A 630 3.24 -3.84 23.55
N THR A 631 2.50 -2.81 23.95
CA THR A 631 1.36 -2.96 24.86
C THR A 631 0.15 -2.29 24.25
N ALA A 632 -0.99 -2.99 24.23
CA ALA A 632 -2.25 -2.48 23.74
C ALA A 632 -3.37 -2.71 24.77
N LEU A 633 -4.05 -1.64 25.16
CA LEU A 633 -5.27 -1.67 25.96
C LEU A 633 -6.45 -1.33 25.03
N ASN A 634 -7.46 -2.19 25.01
CA ASN A 634 -8.73 -1.94 24.32
C ASN A 634 -9.87 -1.91 25.34
N LEU A 635 -10.74 -0.92 25.22
CA LEU A 635 -11.94 -0.72 26.02
C LEU A 635 -13.12 -0.52 25.07
N ARG A 636 -14.22 -1.22 25.34
CA ARG A 636 -15.53 -0.95 24.75
C ARG A 636 -16.60 -1.03 25.82
N TYR A 637 -17.45 -0.03 25.89
CA TYR A 637 -18.61 0.00 26.77
C TYR A 637 -19.84 0.38 25.97
N ASN A 638 -20.86 -0.48 25.98
CA ASN A 638 -22.16 -0.21 25.38
C ASN A 638 -23.20 -0.15 26.50
N HIS A 639 -24.06 0.86 26.51
CA HIS A 639 -25.06 1.03 27.55
C HIS A 639 -26.35 1.64 27.00
N ALA A 640 -27.47 1.02 27.32
CA ALA A 640 -28.80 1.57 27.12
C ALA A 640 -29.04 2.62 28.21
N LEU A 641 -28.92 3.91 27.89
CA LEU A 641 -29.18 4.98 28.85
C LEU A 641 -30.68 5.06 29.18
N ARG A 642 -31.52 4.74 28.20
CA ARG A 642 -32.98 4.64 28.24
C ARG A 642 -33.42 3.58 27.23
N ASP A 643 -34.71 3.23 27.21
CA ASP A 643 -35.26 2.27 26.26
C ASP A 643 -35.10 2.72 24.79
N ASP A 644 -35.03 4.02 24.54
CA ASP A 644 -34.88 4.64 23.20
C ASP A 644 -33.49 5.26 22.94
N LEU A 645 -32.52 5.15 23.86
CA LEU A 645 -31.22 5.83 23.75
C LEU A 645 -30.04 4.93 24.12
N ASP A 646 -29.11 4.76 23.19
CA ASP A 646 -27.90 3.97 23.33
C ASP A 646 -26.63 4.80 23.29
N LEU A 647 -25.72 4.44 24.18
CA LEU A 647 -24.36 4.97 24.27
C LEU A 647 -23.36 3.87 23.96
N MET A 648 -22.41 4.15 23.07
CA MET A 648 -21.22 3.31 22.87
C MET A 648 -19.95 4.16 23.02
N LEU A 649 -19.05 3.70 23.87
CA LEU A 649 -17.72 4.26 24.07
C LEU A 649 -16.70 3.20 23.64
N THR A 650 -15.77 3.57 22.77
CA THR A 650 -14.58 2.77 22.51
C THR A 650 -13.32 3.57 22.76
N ALA A 651 -12.31 2.93 23.30
CA ALA A 651 -10.99 3.52 23.46
C ALA A 651 -9.90 2.47 23.22
N GLN A 652 -8.83 2.88 22.57
CA GLN A 652 -7.62 2.10 22.39
C GLN A 652 -6.40 2.93 22.77
N SER A 653 -5.48 2.31 23.51
CA SER A 653 -4.15 2.86 23.78
C SER A 653 -3.11 1.83 23.39
N LYS A 654 -2.25 2.17 22.45
CA LYS A 654 -1.16 1.31 21.97
C LYS A 654 0.17 2.04 22.11
N GLU A 655 1.11 1.41 22.81
CA GLU A 655 2.49 1.87 22.90
C GLU A 655 3.43 0.82 22.30
N GLN A 656 4.41 1.25 21.50
CA GLN A 656 5.46 0.43 20.93
C GLN A 656 6.83 1.04 21.23
N LYS A 657 7.74 0.25 21.77
CA LYS A 657 9.13 0.63 22.06
C LYS A 657 10.10 -0.26 21.28
N TYR A 658 11.14 0.33 20.72
CA TYR A 658 12.21 -0.36 20.01
C TYR A 658 13.52 -0.29 20.81
N PRO A 659 13.73 -1.16 21.82
CA PRO A 659 14.82 -1.00 22.79
C PRO A 659 16.22 -1.16 22.18
N SER A 660 16.37 -1.92 21.10
CA SER A 660 17.66 -2.19 20.47
C SER A 660 18.00 -1.25 19.30
N ALA A 661 17.09 -0.35 18.91
CA ALA A 661 17.25 0.50 17.72
C ALA A 661 17.80 1.87 18.11
N GLN A 662 19.09 2.11 17.83
CA GLN A 662 19.66 3.45 18.00
C GLN A 662 19.37 4.33 16.78
N TYR A 663 19.48 3.74 15.58
CA TYR A 663 19.12 4.36 14.30
C TYR A 663 18.00 3.56 13.60
N GLY A 664 17.23 4.26 12.76
CA GLY A 664 15.95 3.81 12.23
C GLY A 664 14.79 4.24 13.14
N ARG A 665 13.72 3.44 13.13
CA ARG A 665 12.53 3.65 13.97
C ARG A 665 12.88 3.33 15.43
N SER A 666 12.92 4.35 16.28
CA SER A 666 13.42 4.26 17.66
C SER A 666 12.48 4.95 18.66
N GLY A 667 12.86 4.98 19.94
CA GLY A 667 12.07 5.64 20.98
C GLY A 667 10.74 4.94 21.29
N ARG A 668 9.72 5.74 21.64
CA ARG A 668 8.34 5.28 21.92
C ARG A 668 7.39 5.82 20.87
N GLN A 669 6.63 4.93 20.27
CA GLN A 669 5.47 5.30 19.46
C GLN A 669 4.21 5.05 20.21
N ARG A 670 3.25 5.93 19.97
CA ARG A 670 1.96 5.89 20.61
C ARG A 670 0.88 6.03 19.57
N GLN A 671 -0.20 5.30 19.77
CA GLN A 671 -1.45 5.47 19.04
C GLN A 671 -2.56 5.40 20.06
N HIS A 672 -3.37 6.45 20.12
CA HIS A 672 -4.52 6.53 21.00
C HIS A 672 -5.74 6.87 20.16
N THR A 673 -6.81 6.09 20.33
CA THR A 673 -8.08 6.30 19.64
C THR A 673 -9.20 6.30 20.67
N ALA A 674 -10.17 7.20 20.52
CA ALA A 674 -11.38 7.21 21.31
C ALA A 674 -12.56 7.59 20.42
N THR A 675 -13.66 6.84 20.55
CA THR A 675 -14.91 7.09 19.83
C THR A 675 -16.08 7.04 20.80
N LEU A 676 -16.97 8.01 20.66
CA LEU A 676 -18.25 8.10 21.35
C LEU A 676 -19.35 8.06 20.29
N ASP A 677 -20.27 7.11 20.40
CA ASP A 677 -21.44 6.98 19.54
C ASP A 677 -22.72 7.06 20.39
N LEU A 678 -23.73 7.75 19.87
CA LEU A 678 -25.06 7.87 20.44
C LEU A 678 -26.09 7.51 19.38
N ASN A 679 -27.05 6.65 19.72
CA ASN A 679 -28.19 6.32 18.86
C ASN A 679 -29.48 6.55 19.63
N TRP A 680 -30.40 7.34 19.08
CA TRP A 680 -31.65 7.74 19.71
C TRP A 680 -32.83 7.47 18.76
N GLN A 681 -33.82 6.71 19.22
CA GLN A 681 -35.05 6.40 18.48
C GLN A 681 -36.27 6.86 19.28
N PRO A 682 -36.57 8.17 19.34
CA PRO A 682 -37.66 8.69 20.18
C PRO A 682 -39.06 8.25 19.75
N ALA A 683 -39.21 7.76 18.53
CA ALA A 683 -40.43 7.22 17.96
C ALA A 683 -40.06 6.20 16.86
N PRO A 684 -40.93 5.23 16.50
CA PRO A 684 -40.67 4.28 15.41
C PRO A 684 -40.31 4.96 14.07
N GLU A 685 -40.90 6.12 13.82
CA GLU A 685 -40.70 6.89 12.61
C GLU A 685 -39.38 7.68 12.62
N THR A 686 -38.74 7.86 13.78
CA THR A 686 -37.62 8.78 13.97
C THR A 686 -36.40 8.07 14.53
N SER A 687 -35.27 8.13 13.83
CA SER A 687 -33.97 7.68 14.35
C SER A 687 -32.92 8.75 14.14
N VAL A 688 -32.17 9.07 15.19
CA VAL A 688 -31.06 10.02 15.16
C VAL A 688 -29.83 9.32 15.69
N TYR A 689 -28.70 9.49 15.02
CA TYR A 689 -27.42 9.04 15.54
C TYR A 689 -26.38 10.15 15.48
N GLY A 690 -25.38 10.05 16.33
CA GLY A 690 -24.24 10.94 16.31
C GLY A 690 -22.99 10.24 16.82
N TYR A 691 -21.85 10.53 16.22
CA TYR A 691 -20.56 10.02 16.66
C TYR A 691 -19.48 11.09 16.68
N LEU A 692 -18.53 10.93 17.60
CA LEU A 692 -17.29 11.71 17.67
C LEU A 692 -16.13 10.73 17.82
N ALA A 693 -15.16 10.78 16.91
CA ALA A 693 -13.94 9.99 17.00
C ALA A 693 -12.70 10.89 16.97
N THR A 694 -11.69 10.53 17.76
CA THR A 694 -10.35 11.14 17.68
C THR A 694 -9.29 10.05 17.69
N GLN A 695 -8.28 10.22 16.84
CA GLN A 695 -7.08 9.42 16.83
C GLN A 695 -5.86 10.34 16.88
N ARG A 696 -4.88 9.97 17.70
CA ARG A 696 -3.58 10.64 17.79
C ARG A 696 -2.48 9.60 17.71
N SER A 697 -1.48 9.84 16.86
CA SER A 697 -0.26 9.02 16.82
C SER A 697 1.00 9.86 16.83
N THR A 698 2.05 9.30 17.41
CA THR A 698 3.40 9.87 17.38
C THR A 698 4.39 8.82 16.93
N MET A 699 5.29 9.20 16.02
CA MET A 699 6.38 8.38 15.54
C MET A 699 7.69 9.15 15.61
N PHE A 700 8.72 8.50 16.13
CA PHE A 700 10.06 9.05 16.22
C PHE A 700 11.05 8.14 15.48
N GLN A 701 11.98 8.75 14.76
CA GLN A 701 13.07 8.06 14.11
C GLN A 701 14.36 8.88 14.18
N ARG A 702 15.49 8.17 14.07
CA ARG A 702 16.82 8.77 13.96
C ARG A 702 17.51 8.24 12.71
N GLY A 703 18.12 9.12 11.95
CA GLY A 703 18.99 8.77 10.84
C GLY A 703 20.39 9.31 11.05
N LEU A 704 21.32 8.80 10.24
CA LEU A 704 22.72 9.17 10.32
C LEU A 704 23.25 9.35 8.91
N GLN A 705 23.68 10.56 8.57
CA GLN A 705 24.22 10.82 7.24
C GLN A 705 25.68 10.35 7.16
N GLN A 706 25.97 9.50 6.16
CA GLN A 706 27.34 9.06 5.88
C GLN A 706 28.27 10.23 5.57
N ASN A 707 29.54 10.11 5.97
CA ASN A 707 30.63 11.00 5.60
C ASN A 707 31.59 10.28 4.62
N ALA A 708 32.78 9.88 5.05
CA ALA A 708 33.76 9.20 4.21
C ALA A 708 34.64 8.25 5.06
N CYS A 709 35.20 7.23 4.41
CA CYS A 709 36.18 6.34 5.02
C CYS A 709 37.27 6.00 3.99
N VAL A 710 38.50 6.46 4.25
CA VAL A 710 39.66 6.28 3.35
C VAL A 710 40.83 5.70 4.14
N LEU A 711 41.45 4.64 3.62
CA LEU A 711 42.60 3.98 4.26
C LEU A 711 43.80 4.95 4.37
N GLY A 712 44.48 4.94 5.51
CA GLY A 712 45.60 5.80 5.88
C GLY A 712 45.21 7.22 6.31
N THR A 713 43.94 7.61 6.18
CA THR A 713 43.46 8.90 6.66
C THR A 713 43.14 8.84 8.16
N THR A 714 43.51 9.90 8.90
CA THR A 714 42.99 10.16 10.25
C THR A 714 41.98 11.30 10.13
N TYR A 715 40.78 11.08 10.65
CA TYR A 715 39.73 12.09 10.69
C TYR A 715 39.72 12.76 12.06
N TYR A 716 39.70 14.09 12.06
CA TYR A 716 39.60 14.94 13.23
C TYR A 716 38.19 15.50 13.33
N PHE A 717 37.63 15.44 14.54
CA PHE A 717 36.26 15.85 14.85
C PHE A 717 36.34 17.14 15.64
N TYR A 718 35.63 18.17 15.20
CA TYR A 718 35.67 19.49 15.82
C TYR A 718 34.46 19.72 16.74
N SER A 719 34.57 20.70 17.64
CA SER A 719 33.55 21.05 18.63
C SER A 719 32.23 21.55 18.03
N ASP A 720 32.23 21.94 16.76
CA ASP A 720 31.04 22.36 16.00
C ASP A 720 30.45 21.21 15.16
N GLY A 721 30.91 19.97 15.36
CA GLY A 721 30.41 18.78 14.66
C GLY A 721 31.04 18.55 13.28
N SER A 722 31.82 19.50 12.74
CA SER A 722 32.53 19.30 11.48
C SER A 722 33.61 18.22 11.57
N ILE A 723 33.97 17.64 10.43
CA ILE A 723 34.95 16.56 10.31
C ILE A 723 35.95 16.95 9.23
N SER A 724 37.25 16.81 9.50
CA SER A 724 38.33 17.06 8.53
C SER A 724 39.41 16.01 8.60
N ALA A 725 40.22 15.90 7.55
CA ALA A 725 41.48 15.16 7.58
C ALA A 725 42.65 16.00 8.15
N LEU A 726 42.42 17.29 8.47
CA LEU A 726 43.43 18.19 9.00
C LEU A 726 43.45 18.18 10.54
N ALA A 727 44.64 18.07 11.12
CA ALA A 727 44.83 18.01 12.58
C ALA A 727 44.62 19.34 13.30
N ALA A 728 44.87 20.46 12.61
CA ALA A 728 44.71 21.80 13.17
C ALA A 728 43.45 22.46 12.62
N PRO A 729 42.70 23.23 13.45
CA PRO A 729 41.66 24.11 12.94
C PRO A 729 42.24 25.14 11.96
N THR A 730 41.48 25.51 10.93
CA THR A 730 41.78 26.66 10.08
C THR A 730 41.77 27.96 10.89
N ALA A 731 42.38 29.03 10.38
CA ALA A 731 42.38 30.33 11.06
C ALA A 731 40.96 30.84 11.36
N ALA A 732 40.00 30.60 10.45
CA ALA A 732 38.60 30.96 10.65
C ALA A 732 37.95 30.12 11.77
N GLN A 733 38.21 28.81 11.78
CA GLN A 733 37.72 27.92 12.84
C GLN A 733 38.31 28.32 14.21
N ALA A 734 39.61 28.58 14.28
CA ALA A 734 40.28 29.03 15.49
C ALA A 734 39.73 30.38 15.99
N ALA A 735 39.50 31.33 15.08
CA ALA A 735 38.89 32.63 15.40
C ALA A 735 37.45 32.48 15.93
N ALA A 736 36.70 31.47 15.45
CA ALA A 736 35.38 31.11 15.94
C ALA A 736 35.42 30.26 17.24
N GLY A 737 36.60 30.02 17.83
CA GLY A 737 36.76 29.24 19.06
C GLY A 737 36.56 27.73 18.89
N ILE A 738 36.57 27.23 17.65
CA ILE A 738 36.37 25.82 17.33
C ILE A 738 37.64 25.03 17.64
N THR A 739 37.49 23.92 18.36
CA THR A 739 38.60 23.07 18.81
C THR A 739 38.43 21.64 18.32
N VAL A 740 39.52 20.88 18.24
CA VAL A 740 39.47 19.44 17.98
C VAL A 740 39.05 18.72 19.26
N VAL A 741 37.97 17.95 19.20
CA VAL A 741 37.42 17.21 20.34
C VAL A 741 37.73 15.71 20.29
N GLY A 742 38.20 15.21 19.15
CA GLY A 742 38.61 13.82 18.99
C GLY A 742 39.24 13.54 17.63
N ASN A 743 39.77 12.33 17.46
CA ASN A 743 40.20 11.81 16.17
C ASN A 743 39.91 10.31 16.07
N SER A 744 39.81 9.79 14.85
CA SER A 744 39.52 8.38 14.58
C SER A 744 40.73 7.46 14.77
N GLY A 745 41.93 8.01 14.97
CA GLY A 745 43.17 7.34 14.61
C GLY A 745 43.27 7.07 13.09
N PRO A 746 44.36 6.44 12.62
CA PRO A 746 44.48 6.06 11.23
C PRO A 746 43.46 4.96 10.89
N VAL A 747 42.70 5.17 9.82
CA VAL A 747 41.94 4.10 9.20
C VAL A 747 42.92 3.13 8.54
N THR A 748 42.84 1.85 8.86
CA THR A 748 43.73 0.80 8.35
C THR A 748 42.91 -0.34 7.76
N ALA A 749 43.55 -1.17 6.94
CA ALA A 749 42.94 -2.38 6.39
C ALA A 749 42.37 -3.30 7.49
N ALA A 750 43.02 -3.34 8.66
CA ALA A 750 42.62 -4.19 9.77
C ALA A 750 41.44 -3.64 10.58
N ASN A 751 41.17 -2.32 10.54
CA ASN A 751 40.17 -1.70 11.42
C ASN A 751 38.97 -1.09 10.69
N PHE A 752 39.02 -0.81 9.38
CA PHE A 752 38.04 0.06 8.73
C PHE A 752 36.60 -0.46 8.85
N LEU A 753 36.37 -1.78 8.75
CA LEU A 753 35.04 -2.37 8.91
C LEU A 753 34.42 -2.05 10.28
N THR A 754 35.24 -2.10 11.34
CA THR A 754 34.78 -1.77 12.70
C THR A 754 34.74 -0.27 12.97
N LEU A 755 35.79 0.46 12.59
CA LEU A 755 35.97 1.89 12.86
C LEU A 755 34.99 2.76 12.07
N CYS A 756 34.77 2.42 10.80
CA CYS A 756 33.84 3.13 9.92
C CYS A 756 32.45 2.49 9.89
N GLY A 757 32.32 1.19 10.16
CA GLY A 757 31.02 0.50 10.13
C GLY A 757 30.17 0.69 11.37
N SER A 758 30.79 1.08 12.50
CA SER A 758 30.08 1.32 13.74
C SER A 758 29.86 2.80 14.00
N ALA A 759 28.61 3.19 14.30
CA ALA A 759 28.29 4.58 14.58
C ALA A 759 28.87 5.01 15.94
N SER A 760 29.70 6.06 15.95
CA SER A 760 30.34 6.58 17.16
C SER A 760 30.75 8.05 17.00
N ALA A 761 31.18 8.69 18.09
CA ALA A 761 31.65 10.08 18.06
C ALA A 761 32.93 10.26 17.22
N THR A 762 33.71 9.20 17.04
CA THR A 762 34.98 9.21 16.31
C THR A 762 34.98 8.33 15.05
N SER A 763 33.81 7.82 14.64
CA SER A 763 33.68 7.05 13.41
C SER A 763 33.80 7.98 12.18
N PRO A 764 34.73 7.71 11.24
CA PRO A 764 34.86 8.51 10.02
C PRO A 764 33.63 8.56 9.14
N LEU A 765 32.92 7.43 8.98
CA LEU A 765 31.79 7.30 8.05
C LEU A 765 30.45 7.61 8.74
N TYR A 766 30.22 7.03 9.92
CA TYR A 766 28.99 7.16 10.71
C TYR A 766 29.20 7.96 12.01
N ALA A 767 29.68 9.20 11.88
CA ALA A 767 29.91 10.09 13.02
C ALA A 767 28.59 10.50 13.69
N THR A 768 28.44 10.30 15.01
CA THR A 768 27.19 10.60 15.73
C THR A 768 26.77 12.07 15.68
N GLY A 769 27.71 13.00 15.48
CA GLY A 769 27.42 14.43 15.26
C GLY A 769 26.57 14.70 14.02
N ARG A 770 26.55 13.78 13.06
CA ARG A 770 25.74 13.86 11.81
C ARG A 770 24.36 13.22 11.97
N THR A 771 23.92 12.98 13.21
CA THR A 771 22.59 12.42 13.49
C THR A 771 21.52 13.46 13.19
N TRP A 772 20.50 13.05 12.44
CA TRP A 772 19.25 13.80 12.37
C TRP A 772 18.13 13.00 13.05
N THR A 773 17.12 13.71 13.56
CA THR A 773 15.93 13.09 14.13
C THR A 773 14.69 13.59 13.40
N ALA A 774 13.65 12.77 13.35
CA ALA A 774 12.34 13.20 12.87
C ALA A 774 11.24 12.72 13.81
N ASP A 775 10.35 13.64 14.16
CA ASP A 775 9.15 13.43 14.95
C ASP A 775 7.93 13.75 14.08
N GLN A 776 7.12 12.72 13.83
CA GLN A 776 5.85 12.84 13.13
C GLN A 776 4.72 12.70 14.14
N LYS A 777 3.77 13.65 14.08
CA LYS A 777 2.53 13.59 14.85
C LYS A 777 1.36 13.63 13.88
N ASP A 778 0.47 12.65 13.98
CA ASP A 778 -0.76 12.62 13.23
C ASP A 778 -1.95 12.77 14.17
N ARG A 779 -2.91 13.60 13.77
CA ARG A 779 -4.18 13.74 14.46
C ARG A 779 -5.30 13.64 13.45
N SER A 780 -6.27 12.77 13.73
CA SER A 780 -7.54 12.70 13.00
C SER A 780 -8.67 12.93 13.99
N ASN A 781 -9.66 13.74 13.59
CA ASN A 781 -10.92 13.86 14.30
C ASN A 781 -12.03 13.72 13.28
N SER A 782 -13.08 13.00 13.62
CA SER A 782 -14.31 12.92 12.83
C SER A 782 -15.52 13.10 13.71
N LEU A 783 -16.55 13.73 13.15
CA LEU A 783 -17.85 13.96 13.73
C LEU A 783 -18.87 13.61 12.66
N GLY A 784 -19.89 12.85 13.01
CA GLY A 784 -21.04 12.67 12.12
C GLY A 784 -22.33 12.70 12.90
N ILE A 785 -23.36 13.22 12.25
CA ILE A 785 -24.73 13.28 12.79
C ILE A 785 -25.64 12.87 11.64
N GLY A 786 -26.53 11.92 11.90
CA GLY A 786 -27.56 11.54 10.95
C GLY A 786 -28.93 11.48 11.60
N ALA A 787 -29.95 11.79 10.82
CA ALA A 787 -31.33 11.72 11.24
C ALA A 787 -32.17 11.15 10.10
N GLN A 788 -33.06 10.24 10.46
CA GLN A 788 -34.09 9.72 9.58
C GLN A 788 -35.44 9.99 10.25
N HIS A 789 -36.41 10.46 9.46
CA HIS A 789 -37.78 10.67 9.95
C HIS A 789 -38.80 10.28 8.88
N ASP A 790 -39.90 9.66 9.29
CA ASP A 790 -41.06 9.37 8.44
C ASP A 790 -42.23 10.30 8.79
N PHE A 791 -42.55 11.24 7.90
CA PHE A 791 -43.70 12.14 8.02
C PHE A 791 -45.01 11.48 7.52
N GLY A 792 -45.08 10.15 7.53
CA GLY A 792 -46.21 9.31 7.11
C GLY A 792 -46.29 9.11 5.60
N ARG A 793 -46.23 10.19 4.82
CA ARG A 793 -46.04 10.08 3.36
C ARG A 793 -44.59 10.35 2.99
N VAL A 794 -43.96 11.38 3.52
CA VAL A 794 -42.60 11.75 3.11
C VAL A 794 -41.59 11.14 4.07
N ARG A 795 -40.66 10.35 3.55
CA ARG A 795 -39.52 9.87 4.34
C ARG A 795 -38.28 10.68 4.05
N THR A 796 -37.59 11.09 5.10
CA THR A 796 -36.36 11.88 5.02
C THR A 796 -35.20 11.14 5.64
N ASP A 797 -34.04 11.27 5.01
CA ASP A 797 -32.76 10.83 5.52
C ASP A 797 -31.78 11.98 5.33
N VAL A 798 -31.13 12.42 6.40
CA VAL A 798 -30.15 13.51 6.39
C VAL A 798 -28.92 13.06 7.17
N ASN A 799 -27.76 13.17 6.55
CA ASN A 799 -26.48 12.78 7.12
C ASN A 799 -25.47 13.89 6.91
N ALA A 800 -24.83 14.35 7.99
CA ALA A 800 -23.75 15.31 7.94
C ALA A 800 -22.49 14.68 8.55
N ASN A 801 -21.38 14.75 7.82
CA ASN A 801 -20.08 14.25 8.27
C ASN A 801 -19.03 15.35 8.16
N TRP A 802 -18.16 15.42 9.15
CA TRP A 802 -16.96 16.25 9.14
C TRP A 802 -15.77 15.39 9.56
N THR A 803 -14.69 15.46 8.80
CA THR A 803 -13.43 14.80 9.14
C THR A 803 -12.28 15.73 8.90
N ARG A 804 -11.34 15.78 9.85
CA ARG A 804 -10.10 16.55 9.73
C ARG A 804 -8.89 15.75 10.18
N GLY A 805 -7.96 15.57 9.26
CA GLY A 805 -6.61 15.07 9.48
C GLY A 805 -5.57 16.19 9.48
N ARG A 806 -4.59 16.10 10.37
CA ARG A 806 -3.39 16.94 10.39
C ARG A 806 -2.17 16.08 10.65
N THR A 807 -1.14 16.21 9.83
CA THR A 807 0.18 15.62 10.05
C THR A 807 1.22 16.72 10.17
N SER A 808 1.93 16.74 11.28
CA SER A 808 3.08 17.62 11.52
C SER A 808 4.36 16.81 11.52
N LEU A 809 5.39 17.29 10.84
CA LEU A 809 6.71 16.67 10.80
C LEU A 809 7.76 17.70 11.25
N ALA A 810 8.40 17.41 12.39
CA ALA A 810 9.52 18.18 12.92
C ALA A 810 10.80 17.35 12.83
N TYR A 811 11.95 18.02 12.73
CA TYR A 811 13.24 17.35 12.67
C TYR A 811 14.35 18.20 13.28
N THR A 812 15.42 17.52 13.68
CA THR A 812 16.65 18.15 14.19
C THR A 812 17.82 17.65 13.38
N TYR A 813 18.81 18.51 13.17
CA TYR A 813 20.08 18.17 12.50
C TYR A 813 21.15 19.18 12.91
N ASP A 814 22.40 18.82 12.70
CA ASP A 814 23.53 19.74 12.81
C ASP A 814 23.94 20.21 11.40
N PRO A 815 23.71 21.49 11.06
CA PRO A 815 23.97 21.99 9.72
C PRO A 815 25.47 22.05 9.40
N VAL A 816 26.34 22.24 10.39
CA VAL A 816 27.80 22.26 10.18
C VAL A 816 28.30 20.83 10.01
N ALA A 817 27.87 19.91 10.87
CA ALA A 817 28.24 18.50 10.75
C ALA A 817 27.80 17.90 9.42
N LEU A 818 26.64 18.30 8.87
CA LEU A 818 26.14 17.86 7.56
C LEU A 818 26.77 18.58 6.36
N GLY A 819 27.64 19.57 6.58
CA GLY A 819 28.28 20.35 5.52
C GLY A 819 27.37 21.39 4.84
N LEU A 820 26.23 21.72 5.45
CA LEU A 820 25.33 22.78 4.99
C LEU A 820 25.86 24.18 5.32
N LEU A 821 26.62 24.29 6.42
CA LEU A 821 27.38 25.50 6.79
C LEU A 821 28.88 25.21 6.73
N THR A 822 29.65 26.17 6.19
CA THR A 822 31.11 26.13 6.30
C THR A 822 31.52 26.37 7.75
N SER A 823 32.21 25.39 8.36
CA SER A 823 32.73 25.46 9.73
C SER A 823 33.59 26.72 9.95
N GLY A 824 33.28 27.48 11.00
CA GLY A 824 33.98 28.73 11.38
C GLY A 824 33.77 29.93 10.44
N ALA A 825 33.18 29.76 9.25
CA ALA A 825 32.98 30.84 8.28
C ALA A 825 31.76 30.60 7.37
N PRO A 826 30.53 30.46 7.93
CA PRO A 826 29.34 30.25 7.12
C PRO A 826 29.02 31.48 6.25
N THR A 827 28.74 31.26 4.96
CA THR A 827 28.35 32.34 4.05
C THR A 827 26.91 32.81 4.32
N PRO A 828 26.55 34.06 3.98
CA PRO A 828 25.15 34.52 4.09
C PRO A 828 24.17 33.63 3.34
N ALA A 829 24.55 33.11 2.16
CA ALA A 829 23.71 32.19 1.38
C ALA A 829 23.45 30.87 2.12
N GLN A 830 24.49 30.29 2.73
CA GLN A 830 24.35 29.07 3.54
C GLN A 830 23.42 29.29 4.75
N GLN A 831 23.54 30.44 5.42
CA GLN A 831 22.67 30.79 6.55
C GLN A 831 21.20 30.95 6.11
N THR A 832 20.96 31.58 4.95
CA THR A 832 19.61 31.68 4.37
C THR A 832 19.04 30.31 4.05
N ILE A 833 19.82 29.42 3.42
CA ILE A 833 19.37 28.04 3.09
C ILE A 833 19.00 27.27 4.36
N VAL A 834 19.85 27.31 5.40
CA VAL A 834 19.56 26.65 6.68
C VAL A 834 18.33 27.25 7.35
N GLY A 835 18.12 28.57 7.24
CA GLY A 835 16.90 29.23 7.70
C GLY A 835 15.64 28.77 6.96
N LEU A 836 15.73 28.48 5.66
CA LEU A 836 14.64 27.93 4.84
C LEU A 836 14.33 26.46 5.16
N ILE A 837 15.37 25.65 5.42
CA ILE A 837 15.20 24.26 5.88
C ILE A 837 14.47 24.28 7.24
N GLY A 838 14.97 25.07 8.20
CA GLY A 838 14.31 25.25 9.49
C GLY A 838 14.35 23.99 10.36
N SER A 839 13.24 23.66 11.04
CA SER A 839 13.16 22.52 11.98
C SER A 839 11.92 21.65 11.77
N GLY A 840 11.30 21.77 10.61
CA GLY A 840 10.06 21.07 10.26
C GLY A 840 9.54 21.54 8.91
N VAL A 841 8.62 20.77 8.35
CA VAL A 841 7.85 21.16 7.16
C VAL A 841 6.48 21.70 7.56
N PRO A 842 5.81 22.51 6.73
CA PRO A 842 4.45 22.93 6.99
C PRO A 842 3.52 21.74 7.21
N ASP A 843 2.50 21.88 8.06
CA ASP A 843 1.57 20.78 8.30
C ASP A 843 0.80 20.40 7.02
N MET A 844 0.65 19.10 6.79
CA MET A 844 -0.33 18.56 5.86
C MET A 844 -1.70 18.55 6.54
N ILE A 845 -2.73 19.03 5.84
CA ILE A 845 -4.10 19.11 6.32
C ILE A 845 -5.04 18.53 5.26
N TYR A 846 -5.89 17.61 5.70
CA TYR A 846 -7.04 17.15 4.93
C TYR A 846 -8.29 17.38 5.76
N GLU A 847 -9.25 18.10 5.22
CA GLU A 847 -10.54 18.34 5.86
C GLU A 847 -11.65 18.09 4.84
N GLN A 848 -12.70 17.38 5.24
CA GLN A 848 -13.84 17.10 4.40
C GLN A 848 -15.11 17.29 5.22
N THR A 849 -16.07 18.01 4.65
CA THR A 849 -17.43 18.11 5.14
C THR A 849 -18.35 17.57 4.07
N SER A 850 -19.29 16.69 4.43
CA SER A 850 -20.36 16.25 3.56
C SER A 850 -21.71 16.42 4.24
N LEU A 851 -22.71 16.79 3.45
CA LEU A 851 -24.12 16.79 3.81
C LEU A 851 -24.86 16.04 2.71
N ASP A 852 -25.49 14.94 3.06
CA ASP A 852 -26.33 14.13 2.19
C ASP A 852 -27.76 14.22 2.74
N ALA A 853 -28.72 14.56 1.89
CA ALA A 853 -30.14 14.61 2.23
C ALA A 853 -30.96 13.95 1.11
N SER A 854 -31.81 12.99 1.48
CA SER A 854 -32.72 12.30 0.58
C SER A 854 -34.15 12.42 1.09
N PHE A 855 -35.07 12.74 0.19
CA PHE A 855 -36.51 12.80 0.47
C PHE A 855 -37.22 11.82 -0.46
N LEU A 856 -37.93 10.85 0.10
CA LEU A 856 -38.73 9.87 -0.62
C LEU A 856 -40.20 10.25 -0.46
N ILE A 857 -40.89 10.48 -1.58
CA ILE A 857 -42.27 10.98 -1.65
C ILE A 857 -43.10 9.98 -2.48
N PRO A 858 -43.81 9.03 -1.85
CA PRO A 858 -44.72 8.12 -2.52
C PRO A 858 -45.89 8.93 -3.08
N VAL A 859 -46.10 8.79 -4.38
CA VAL A 859 -47.23 9.36 -5.11
C VAL A 859 -48.41 8.39 -5.07
N ASN A 860 -48.13 7.08 -5.19
CA ASN A 860 -49.06 5.97 -5.06
C ASN A 860 -48.27 4.67 -4.75
N ALA A 861 -48.97 3.55 -4.56
CA ALA A 861 -48.36 2.25 -4.22
C ALA A 861 -47.29 1.73 -5.19
N ARG A 862 -47.19 2.29 -6.41
CA ARG A 862 -46.25 1.88 -7.46
C ARG A 862 -45.29 2.99 -7.88
N THR A 863 -45.40 4.19 -7.32
CA THR A 863 -44.67 5.37 -7.81
C THR A 863 -44.17 6.22 -6.66
N THR A 864 -42.85 6.42 -6.58
CA THR A 864 -42.20 7.25 -5.56
C THR A 864 -41.27 8.26 -6.24
N VAL A 865 -41.29 9.51 -5.79
CA VAL A 865 -40.35 10.55 -6.20
C VAL A 865 -39.25 10.65 -5.15
N ARG A 866 -37.99 10.58 -5.58
CA ARG A 866 -36.83 10.83 -4.71
C ARG A 866 -36.18 12.16 -5.05
N LEU A 867 -36.07 13.04 -4.06
CA LEU A 867 -35.26 14.25 -4.14
C LEU A 867 -33.94 14.00 -3.42
N LEU A 868 -32.82 14.31 -4.07
CA LEU A 868 -31.48 14.14 -3.52
C LEU A 868 -30.80 15.51 -3.46
N LEU A 869 -30.20 15.84 -2.33
CA LEU A 869 -29.26 16.93 -2.16
C LEU A 869 -27.98 16.36 -1.55
N ARG A 870 -26.84 16.57 -2.20
CA ARG A 870 -25.53 16.26 -1.65
C ARG A 870 -24.65 17.48 -1.78
N HIS A 871 -24.05 17.92 -0.68
CA HIS A 871 -23.04 18.95 -0.65
C HIS A 871 -21.76 18.35 -0.07
N GLU A 872 -20.64 18.52 -0.74
CA GLU A 872 -19.34 18.00 -0.32
C GLU A 872 -18.27 19.07 -0.52
N ALA A 873 -17.59 19.44 0.56
CA ALA A 873 -16.50 20.40 0.54
C ALA A 873 -15.24 19.76 1.11
N GLY A 874 -14.15 19.77 0.34
CA GLY A 874 -12.85 19.26 0.72
C GLY A 874 -11.81 20.39 0.75
N ARG A 875 -11.08 20.53 1.86
CA ARG A 875 -9.91 21.40 1.97
C ARG A 875 -8.66 20.56 2.12
N ILE A 876 -7.71 20.78 1.21
CA ILE A 876 -6.47 20.02 1.12
C ILE A 876 -5.30 21.00 1.13
N ARG A 877 -4.34 20.77 2.03
CA ARG A 877 -3.03 21.42 2.04
C ARG A 877 -1.97 20.35 2.18
N ASP A 878 -1.10 20.27 1.19
CA ASP A 878 0.01 19.33 1.19
C ASP A 878 1.26 20.07 0.73
N TRP A 879 2.22 20.23 1.63
CA TRP A 879 3.45 20.98 1.39
C TRP A 879 4.29 20.36 0.26
N HIS A 880 4.07 19.09 -0.08
CA HIS A 880 4.75 18.43 -1.18
C HIS A 880 4.47 19.09 -2.54
N TYR A 881 3.29 19.70 -2.69
CA TYR A 881 2.86 20.35 -3.92
C TYR A 881 2.93 21.89 -3.87
N ASP A 882 3.35 22.47 -2.75
CA ASP A 882 3.46 23.92 -2.61
C ASP A 882 4.49 24.48 -3.61
N GLY A 883 4.07 25.42 -4.46
CA GLY A 883 4.94 26.06 -5.45
C GLY A 883 5.12 25.30 -6.78
N VAL A 884 4.63 24.06 -6.90
CA VAL A 884 4.78 23.25 -8.13
C VAL A 884 4.00 23.85 -9.30
N ALA A 885 2.82 24.43 -9.05
CA ALA A 885 2.00 25.05 -10.09
C ALA A 885 2.69 26.28 -10.72
N GLU A 886 3.42 27.04 -9.91
CA GLU A 886 4.15 28.24 -10.29
C GLU A 886 5.55 27.94 -10.82
N ASN A 887 6.21 26.91 -10.29
CA ASN A 887 7.56 26.50 -10.66
C ASN A 887 7.66 24.97 -10.73
N PRO A 888 7.29 24.35 -11.86
CA PRO A 888 7.35 22.89 -12.04
C PRO A 888 8.79 22.35 -12.10
N THR A 889 9.79 23.24 -12.18
CA THR A 889 11.22 22.91 -12.30
C THR A 889 12.03 23.65 -11.24
N PRO A 890 11.81 23.37 -9.94
CA PRO A 890 12.29 24.22 -8.84
C PRO A 890 13.80 24.18 -8.59
N SER A 891 14.53 23.28 -9.24
CA SER A 891 15.96 23.05 -8.99
C SER A 891 16.74 22.93 -10.29
N THR A 892 17.97 23.45 -10.28
CA THR A 892 18.93 23.39 -11.40
C THR A 892 19.60 22.02 -11.57
N ASN A 893 19.14 21.01 -10.84
CA ASN A 893 19.58 19.62 -10.93
C ASN A 893 18.71 18.81 -11.91
N GLN A 894 17.95 19.51 -12.77
CA GLN A 894 17.03 18.93 -13.73
C GLN A 894 16.00 18.02 -13.04
N GLN A 895 15.13 18.62 -12.22
CA GLN A 895 13.93 17.94 -11.71
C GLN A 895 12.69 18.63 -12.26
N THR A 896 11.69 17.84 -12.64
CA THR A 896 10.44 18.35 -13.22
C THR A 896 9.25 17.62 -12.65
N TYR A 897 8.36 18.39 -12.03
CA TYR A 897 7.08 17.96 -11.46
C TYR A 897 5.95 18.45 -12.38
N LEU A 898 5.10 17.54 -12.83
CA LEU A 898 4.04 17.83 -13.80
C LEU A 898 2.64 17.70 -13.21
N ASP A 899 2.49 16.99 -12.09
CA ASP A 899 1.28 17.01 -11.27
C ASP A 899 1.36 18.10 -10.20
N ALA A 900 0.48 19.09 -10.28
CA ALA A 900 0.34 20.08 -9.21
C ALA A 900 -0.48 19.55 -8.01
N GLY A 901 -0.84 18.26 -7.99
CA GLY A 901 -1.43 17.56 -6.86
C GLY A 901 -2.93 17.79 -6.67
N PRO A 902 -3.49 17.41 -5.49
CA PRO A 902 -4.92 17.47 -5.23
C PRO A 902 -5.43 18.89 -4.91
N GLN A 903 -6.63 19.21 -5.40
CA GLN A 903 -7.31 20.50 -5.20
C GLN A 903 -8.29 20.45 -4.03
N SER A 904 -8.43 21.57 -3.32
CA SER A 904 -9.64 21.82 -2.51
C SER A 904 -10.85 21.96 -3.45
N TYR A 905 -12.04 21.63 -2.98
CA TYR A 905 -13.25 21.64 -3.78
C TYR A 905 -14.50 21.95 -2.94
N ASP A 906 -15.49 22.54 -3.57
CA ASP A 906 -16.86 22.69 -3.06
C ASP A 906 -17.84 22.26 -4.15
N VAL A 907 -18.62 21.22 -3.89
CA VAL A 907 -19.52 20.61 -4.88
C VAL A 907 -20.89 20.39 -4.30
N THR A 908 -21.91 20.84 -5.03
CA THR A 908 -23.32 20.56 -4.71
C THR A 908 -23.96 19.79 -5.85
N SER A 909 -24.60 18.67 -5.51
CA SER A 909 -25.37 17.81 -6.39
C SER A 909 -26.83 17.82 -5.98
N VAL A 910 -27.73 18.06 -6.92
CA VAL A 910 -29.18 18.00 -6.72
C VAL A 910 -29.77 17.03 -7.72
N GLY A 911 -30.57 16.08 -7.26
CA GLY A 911 -31.20 15.06 -8.10
C GLY A 911 -32.70 14.97 -7.88
N VAL A 912 -33.43 14.67 -8.95
CA VAL A 912 -34.86 14.35 -8.92
C VAL A 912 -35.05 13.04 -9.67
N PHE A 913 -35.56 12.03 -8.99
CA PHE A 913 -35.74 10.69 -9.53
C PHE A 913 -37.17 10.22 -9.37
N LEU A 914 -37.64 9.46 -10.36
CA LEU A 914 -38.90 8.74 -10.32
C LEU A 914 -38.60 7.25 -10.20
N GLN A 915 -39.12 6.64 -9.14
CA GLN A 915 -39.10 5.22 -8.89
C GLN A 915 -40.46 4.64 -9.26
N LEU A 916 -40.45 3.58 -10.06
CA LEU A 916 -41.61 2.76 -10.39
C LEU A 916 -41.38 1.35 -9.85
N SER A 917 -42.37 0.77 -9.16
CA SER A 917 -42.30 -0.59 -8.63
C SER A 917 -43.57 -1.38 -9.01
N TRP A 918 -43.45 -2.70 -9.20
CA TRP A 918 -44.56 -3.59 -9.62
C TRP A 918 -44.38 -5.03 -9.15
#